data_AF-G1VUK6-F1
#
_entry.id   AF-G1VUK6-F1
#
_cell.length_a   1.000
_cell.length_b   1.000
_cell.length_c   1.000
_cell.angle_alpha   90.00
_cell.angle_beta   90.00
_cell.angle_gamma   90.00
#
_symmetry.space_group_name_H-M   'P 1'
#
loop_
_entity.id
_entity.type
_entity.pdbx_description
1 polymer ?
#
loop_
_entity_poly.entity_id
_entity_poly.type
_entity_poly.pdbx_seq_one_letter_code
_entity_poly.pdbx_strand_id
1 'polypeptide(L)'
;MAEQQNSMFQQKYQMIINQASVREVMEEYGLKIVKKGKDFKTVCPFHDDHDPSLSIRDDKIWKCFVCNESGNAISFVQKYENKVLGNRGFTVRDAMNKVIDICHLNIPKEQNNQNSLNAQYSHNSRIYTEHERVLLNTLNKIKEIANYNLISLGNTEAKQYLLNRGFTEDLIQELQFGYISYEQIQQWIDKTFLPLEHLLETGFIRQDEEGNYYPVFGNRILIPVMDERGNTVTFSGRAIHGEEPKYLHGRNTEIFMKSNHLYNFNIAKNYAYNDKIYVVEGFMDVAGGNKMNIRNIVATMGTSFSEEQIAMLRRLDCEIILMRDNDKAGRNAMVKEIPELMSKKLKVSVVDLNTVKENLQLAEDKDSKDLWDFANAGAVEQDLEKARVSGFQYLMKNQYFLGKDFNTETIRDAYDEAKKDELIKTSYDEMNFKDYVAKHSTYSKEEVDDIIHSLSLEEKTNPIFQFQVNLMERYIISNSNTYVNRTGDKTMVEFYQKNYDRLRQNILNRFHEDPTRYLSPELDKVLIPALVQDTMVNDELWLRYETIHKFKHENVFNKTFVKNTIGQQAQMKLDMEQKRLVVKQFEKTFTDDEKLEFEHIDELYIVNKYQELSGIIDIEGSDNAKFLLEALEMKWIGKKEGMSVFSYSSIFDKSMLFAIDPKYKTADGKDFKSILLYNNSGGSLKLTKNNIATPQKSNGKQEVEQSIQKEKTVSKERTFTVHHNLITRETDDSYFVRIPNTMAKKYMYIPKKDTQWSANREILVATVSTKDTFAIYRSDGQQQETWNCNDLMKRWEDKTKKKESIDINLAMNKNLQSTPVKRKQQGNPIMKKKLDIPSRSTEMVQKFQKYRIPVHLILNNEKGTLMVRSAMQGYTLFIPKTSVRYVEGRSYIEVTPEVMGIDKFKTISTISVGKDVSDGMELKGNISFNELDMFLSSEGKKVWAVVDENKLVEQSNGFVQIPIFKDRTYGYVRVNKKELERINDNQIALVSTPYHEYSAYKKSGEFNGLVCAKDIDYLYNESTKGSIDIDNMEATEELEKEVKSYE
;
A
#
# COMPACT_ATOMS: atom_id res chain seq x y z
N MET A 1 28.52 -19.17 -5.70
CA MET A 1 28.11 -20.20 -6.69
C MET A 1 26.68 -20.69 -6.43
N ALA A 2 26.34 -21.11 -5.21
CA ALA A 2 24.97 -21.38 -4.72
C ALA A 2 23.90 -20.37 -5.14
N GLU A 3 24.14 -19.12 -4.74
CA GLU A 3 23.22 -17.99 -4.91
C GLU A 3 23.11 -17.62 -6.38
N GLN A 4 24.18 -17.80 -7.16
CA GLN A 4 24.16 -17.61 -8.60
C GLN A 4 23.34 -18.70 -9.31
N GLN A 5 23.47 -19.97 -8.92
CA GLN A 5 22.68 -21.07 -9.49
C GLN A 5 21.19 -20.96 -9.13
N ASN A 6 20.87 -20.61 -7.87
CA ASN A 6 19.49 -20.40 -7.44
C ASN A 6 18.87 -19.16 -8.11
N SER A 7 19.64 -18.07 -8.23
CA SER A 7 19.22 -16.87 -8.97
C SER A 7 18.95 -17.18 -10.45
N MET A 8 19.77 -18.01 -11.10
CA MET A 8 19.55 -18.45 -12.48
C MET A 8 18.30 -19.33 -12.63
N PHE A 9 18.08 -20.28 -11.72
CA PHE A 9 16.88 -21.14 -11.76
C PHE A 9 15.59 -20.31 -11.62
N GLN A 10 15.53 -19.40 -10.63
CA GLN A 10 14.38 -18.53 -10.41
C GLN A 10 14.14 -17.58 -11.58
N GLN A 11 15.20 -17.00 -12.15
CA GLN A 11 15.09 -16.18 -13.37
C GLN A 11 14.48 -16.97 -14.53
N LYS A 12 14.95 -18.21 -14.73
CA LYS A 12 14.47 -19.07 -15.81
C LYS A 12 13.03 -19.53 -15.60
N TYR A 13 12.66 -19.90 -14.38
CA TYR A 13 11.28 -20.24 -14.00
C TYR A 13 10.32 -19.08 -14.29
N GLN A 14 10.72 -17.86 -13.92
CA GLN A 14 9.93 -16.67 -14.21
C GLN A 14 9.86 -16.35 -15.70
N MET A 15 10.95 -16.55 -16.46
CA MET A 15 10.95 -16.39 -17.92
C MET A 15 9.95 -17.35 -18.59
N ILE A 16 9.95 -18.62 -18.18
CA ILE A 16 9.03 -19.64 -18.71
C ILE A 16 7.59 -19.24 -18.40
N ILE A 17 7.25 -18.87 -17.16
CA ILE A 17 5.86 -18.49 -16.82
C ILE A 17 5.41 -17.24 -17.58
N ASN A 18 6.30 -16.28 -17.78
CA ASN A 18 5.97 -15.05 -18.50
C ASN A 18 5.66 -15.32 -19.98
N GLN A 19 6.35 -16.28 -20.61
CA GLN A 19 6.21 -16.57 -22.04
C GLN A 19 5.19 -17.68 -22.33
N ALA A 20 5.14 -18.73 -21.50
CA ALA A 20 4.27 -19.89 -21.67
C ALA A 20 2.78 -19.53 -21.70
N SER A 21 2.04 -20.15 -22.60
CA SER A 21 0.57 -20.11 -22.65
C SER A 21 0.02 -21.28 -21.83
N VAL A 22 -0.81 -20.99 -20.83
CA VAL A 22 -1.51 -22.04 -20.07
C VAL A 22 -2.49 -22.78 -20.97
N ARG A 23 -3.08 -22.08 -21.94
CA ARG A 23 -4.06 -22.62 -22.88
C ARG A 23 -3.43 -23.60 -23.85
N GLU A 24 -2.31 -23.24 -24.48
CA GLU A 24 -1.56 -24.16 -25.36
C GLU A 24 -1.12 -25.41 -24.59
N VAL A 25 -0.64 -25.22 -23.36
CA VAL A 25 -0.31 -26.34 -22.48
C VAL A 25 -1.51 -27.25 -22.25
N MET A 26 -2.65 -26.71 -21.86
CA MET A 26 -3.85 -27.51 -21.58
C MET A 26 -4.41 -28.18 -22.83
N GLU A 27 -4.38 -27.52 -23.98
CA GLU A 27 -4.78 -28.08 -25.28
C GLU A 27 -3.89 -29.26 -25.68
N GLU A 28 -2.58 -29.18 -25.43
CA GLU A 28 -1.66 -30.30 -25.67
C GLU A 28 -1.97 -31.52 -24.79
N TYR A 29 -2.42 -31.31 -23.55
CA TYR A 29 -2.92 -32.40 -22.68
C TYR A 29 -4.35 -32.85 -23.04
N GLY A 30 -4.87 -32.44 -24.19
CA GLY A 30 -6.16 -32.89 -24.72
C GLY A 30 -7.38 -32.26 -24.03
N LEU A 31 -7.20 -31.20 -23.25
CA LEU A 31 -8.31 -30.49 -22.62
C LEU A 31 -9.00 -29.59 -23.63
N LYS A 32 -10.33 -29.71 -23.72
CA LYS A 32 -11.14 -28.87 -24.59
C LYS A 32 -11.38 -27.52 -23.93
N ILE A 33 -10.72 -26.51 -24.45
CA ILE A 33 -10.84 -25.16 -23.94
C ILE A 33 -11.94 -24.41 -24.67
N VAL A 34 -12.86 -23.87 -23.90
CA VAL A 34 -13.99 -23.08 -24.37
C VAL A 34 -13.81 -21.64 -23.91
N LYS A 35 -13.88 -20.69 -24.83
CA LYS A 35 -13.86 -19.28 -24.48
C LYS A 35 -15.18 -18.88 -23.82
N LYS A 36 -15.13 -18.32 -22.61
CA LYS A 36 -16.32 -17.87 -21.87
C LYS A 36 -16.09 -16.47 -21.31
N GLY A 37 -16.45 -15.46 -22.09
CA GLY A 37 -16.20 -14.06 -21.77
C GLY A 37 -14.74 -13.65 -22.02
N LYS A 38 -14.12 -13.00 -21.04
CA LYS A 38 -12.69 -12.59 -21.10
C LYS A 38 -11.73 -13.73 -20.72
N ASP A 39 -12.24 -14.75 -20.03
CA ASP A 39 -11.48 -15.92 -19.59
C ASP A 39 -11.76 -17.13 -20.50
N PHE A 40 -10.89 -18.12 -20.42
CA PHE A 40 -11.11 -19.43 -21.02
C PHE A 40 -11.49 -20.44 -19.93
N LYS A 41 -12.23 -21.48 -20.28
CA LYS A 41 -12.62 -22.55 -19.36
C LYS A 41 -12.40 -23.92 -19.94
N THR A 42 -12.13 -24.88 -19.08
CA THR A 42 -12.10 -26.31 -19.40
C THR A 42 -12.62 -27.11 -18.20
N VAL A 43 -12.97 -28.36 -18.45
CA VAL A 43 -13.19 -29.35 -17.38
C VAL A 43 -11.89 -29.51 -16.61
N CYS A 44 -11.99 -29.50 -15.28
CA CYS A 44 -10.83 -29.66 -14.43
C CYS A 44 -10.35 -31.12 -14.46
N PRO A 45 -9.08 -31.40 -14.75
CA PRO A 45 -8.56 -32.76 -14.75
C PRO A 45 -8.19 -33.27 -13.35
N PHE A 46 -8.27 -32.43 -12.32
CA PHE A 46 -7.78 -32.73 -10.97
C PHE A 46 -8.87 -33.18 -10.00
N HIS A 47 -10.12 -33.22 -10.43
CA HIS A 47 -11.24 -33.82 -9.71
C HIS A 47 -12.25 -34.35 -10.72
N ASP A 48 -13.20 -35.16 -10.25
CA ASP A 48 -14.27 -35.70 -11.09
C ASP A 48 -15.26 -34.58 -11.46
N ASP A 49 -15.05 -33.99 -12.62
CA ASP A 49 -15.71 -32.77 -13.07
C ASP A 49 -16.47 -33.04 -14.37
N HIS A 50 -17.76 -32.74 -14.36
CA HIS A 50 -18.64 -32.93 -15.51
C HIS A 50 -18.92 -31.60 -16.25
N ASP A 51 -18.55 -30.47 -15.65
CA ASP A 51 -18.76 -29.12 -16.18
C ASP A 51 -17.44 -28.33 -16.25
N PRO A 52 -17.25 -27.34 -17.15
CA PRO A 52 -16.01 -26.56 -17.19
C PRO A 52 -15.79 -25.67 -15.95
N SER A 53 -15.21 -26.23 -14.88
CA SER A 53 -14.95 -25.53 -13.61
C SER A 53 -13.56 -24.87 -13.50
N LEU A 54 -12.63 -25.27 -14.38
CA LEU A 54 -11.28 -24.72 -14.44
C LEU A 54 -11.24 -23.52 -15.37
N SER A 55 -10.92 -22.35 -14.83
CA SER A 55 -10.81 -21.09 -15.56
C SER A 55 -9.36 -20.70 -15.78
N ILE A 56 -9.05 -20.20 -16.97
CA ILE A 56 -7.74 -19.70 -17.39
C ILE A 56 -7.89 -18.20 -17.65
N ARG A 57 -7.07 -17.39 -16.97
CA ARG A 57 -7.06 -15.93 -17.06
C ARG A 57 -5.76 -15.43 -17.65
N ASP A 58 -5.88 -14.48 -18.58
CA ASP A 58 -4.79 -13.82 -19.30
C ASP A 58 -3.81 -14.80 -19.98
N ASP A 59 -4.22 -16.05 -20.12
CA ASP A 59 -3.41 -17.16 -20.60
C ASP A 59 -2.14 -17.46 -19.76
N LYS A 60 -2.14 -17.06 -18.48
CA LYS A 60 -0.97 -17.20 -17.58
C LYS A 60 -1.29 -17.91 -16.28
N ILE A 61 -2.52 -17.77 -15.79
CA ILE A 61 -2.93 -18.31 -14.51
C ILE A 61 -4.20 -19.13 -14.73
N TRP A 62 -4.27 -20.29 -14.09
CA TRP A 62 -5.48 -21.08 -14.02
C TRP A 62 -5.94 -21.28 -12.59
N LYS A 63 -7.24 -21.46 -12.42
CA LYS A 63 -7.86 -21.82 -11.15
C LYS A 63 -9.11 -22.65 -11.40
N CYS A 64 -9.21 -23.78 -10.72
CA CYS A 64 -10.44 -24.52 -10.55
C CYS A 64 -11.25 -23.91 -9.42
N PHE A 65 -12.52 -23.62 -9.67
CA PHE A 65 -13.41 -23.03 -8.66
C PHE A 65 -14.16 -24.07 -7.81
N VAL A 66 -14.00 -25.35 -8.12
CA VAL A 66 -14.60 -26.46 -7.37
C VAL A 66 -13.57 -27.07 -6.42
N CYS A 67 -12.43 -27.54 -6.94
CA CYS A 67 -11.37 -28.13 -6.11
C CYS A 67 -10.33 -27.12 -5.59
N ASN A 68 -10.50 -25.82 -5.87
CA ASN A 68 -9.59 -24.72 -5.48
C ASN A 68 -8.14 -24.81 -5.97
N GLU A 69 -7.78 -25.84 -6.74
CA GLU A 69 -6.47 -25.94 -7.36
C GLU A 69 -6.20 -24.75 -8.29
N SER A 70 -4.99 -24.20 -8.23
CA SER A 70 -4.57 -23.09 -9.08
C SER A 70 -3.09 -23.16 -9.42
N GLY A 71 -2.69 -22.36 -10.40
CA GLY A 71 -1.31 -22.37 -10.85
C GLY A 71 -1.02 -21.59 -12.12
N ASN A 72 0.17 -21.80 -12.65
CA ASN A 72 0.65 -21.35 -13.95
C ASN A 72 0.87 -22.56 -14.87
N ALA A 73 1.43 -22.34 -16.06
CA ALA A 73 1.70 -23.40 -17.03
C ALA A 73 2.60 -24.52 -16.46
N ILE A 74 3.65 -24.16 -15.72
CA ILE A 74 4.58 -25.14 -15.13
C ILE A 74 3.87 -25.95 -14.05
N SER A 75 3.17 -25.30 -13.12
CA SER A 75 2.48 -26.04 -12.07
C SER A 75 1.26 -26.82 -12.58
N PHE A 76 0.64 -26.41 -13.70
CA PHE A 76 -0.34 -27.24 -14.41
C PHE A 76 0.31 -28.54 -14.88
N VAL A 77 1.38 -28.44 -15.69
CA VAL A 77 2.08 -29.60 -16.24
C VAL A 77 2.55 -30.52 -15.13
N GLN A 78 3.20 -29.97 -14.10
CA GLN A 78 3.66 -30.75 -12.96
C GLN A 78 2.51 -31.49 -12.27
N LYS A 79 1.40 -30.80 -11.99
CA LYS A 79 0.24 -31.41 -11.32
C LYS A 79 -0.45 -32.43 -12.23
N TYR A 80 -0.58 -32.17 -13.53
CA TYR A 80 -1.21 -33.07 -14.48
C TYR A 80 -0.40 -34.36 -14.65
N GLU A 81 0.91 -34.22 -14.83
CA GLU A 81 1.84 -35.35 -14.93
C GLU A 81 1.82 -36.22 -13.66
N ASN A 82 1.88 -35.61 -12.47
CA ASN A 82 1.90 -36.37 -11.22
C ASN A 82 0.53 -36.93 -10.81
N LYS A 83 -0.54 -36.13 -10.90
CA LYS A 83 -1.88 -36.47 -10.35
C LYS A 83 -2.80 -37.16 -11.35
N VAL A 84 -2.67 -36.89 -12.66
CA VAL A 84 -3.60 -37.39 -13.70
C VAL A 84 -2.96 -38.51 -14.50
N LEU A 85 -1.74 -38.31 -14.99
CA LEU A 85 -1.01 -39.30 -15.79
C LEU A 85 -0.24 -40.32 -14.94
N GLY A 86 -0.13 -40.09 -13.64
CA GLY A 86 0.53 -41.02 -12.71
C GLY A 86 2.06 -41.08 -12.86
N ASN A 87 2.68 -40.09 -13.50
CA ASN A 87 4.13 -39.98 -13.64
C ASN A 87 4.77 -39.48 -12.33
N ARG A 88 4.77 -40.37 -11.33
CA ARG A 88 5.27 -40.12 -9.97
C ARG A 88 6.78 -39.85 -10.01
N GLY A 89 7.17 -38.61 -9.71
CA GLY A 89 8.56 -38.15 -9.79
C GLY A 89 8.80 -37.07 -10.85
N PHE A 90 7.75 -36.63 -11.54
CA PHE A 90 7.84 -35.54 -12.52
C PHE A 90 8.10 -34.20 -11.80
N THR A 91 9.33 -33.70 -11.89
CA THR A 91 9.79 -32.55 -11.09
C THR A 91 9.39 -31.21 -11.72
N VAL A 92 9.61 -30.11 -10.98
CA VAL A 92 9.43 -28.74 -11.51
C VAL A 92 10.33 -28.50 -12.74
N ARG A 93 11.53 -29.10 -12.80
CA ARG A 93 12.43 -28.97 -13.97
C ARG A 93 11.91 -29.72 -15.18
N ASP A 94 11.35 -30.90 -14.97
CA ASP A 94 10.71 -31.67 -16.04
C ASP A 94 9.49 -30.89 -16.57
N ALA A 95 8.72 -30.27 -15.67
CA ALA A 95 7.61 -29.39 -16.04
C ALA A 95 8.07 -28.13 -16.78
N MET A 96 9.17 -27.51 -16.35
CA MET A 96 9.78 -26.38 -17.06
C MET A 96 10.19 -26.77 -18.48
N ASN A 97 10.90 -27.89 -18.64
CA ASN A 97 11.33 -28.38 -19.95
C ASN A 97 10.16 -28.74 -20.85
N LYS A 98 9.14 -29.37 -20.29
CA LYS A 98 7.95 -29.76 -21.04
C LYS A 98 7.11 -28.55 -21.43
N VAL A 99 6.99 -27.53 -20.58
CA VAL A 99 6.36 -26.25 -20.97
C VAL A 99 7.16 -25.51 -22.04
N ILE A 100 8.50 -25.53 -21.96
CA ILE A 100 9.37 -24.98 -23.01
C ILE A 100 9.08 -25.65 -24.35
N ASP A 101 8.94 -26.98 -24.36
CA ASP A 101 8.65 -27.75 -25.56
C ASP A 101 7.27 -27.46 -26.13
N ILE A 102 6.24 -27.50 -25.28
CA ILE A 102 4.85 -27.34 -25.70
C ILE A 102 4.59 -25.93 -26.23
N CYS A 103 5.08 -24.90 -25.54
CA CYS A 103 4.90 -23.51 -25.98
C CYS A 103 5.99 -23.04 -26.97
N HIS A 104 6.86 -23.95 -27.43
CA HIS A 104 7.98 -23.65 -28.34
C HIS A 104 8.85 -22.45 -27.90
N LEU A 105 9.14 -22.35 -26.60
CA LEU A 105 9.87 -21.23 -26.03
C LEU A 105 11.35 -21.32 -26.41
N ASN A 106 11.94 -20.20 -26.86
CA ASN A 106 13.38 -20.12 -27.11
C ASN A 106 14.17 -19.94 -25.80
N ILE A 107 13.99 -20.87 -24.87
CA ILE A 107 14.65 -20.93 -23.56
C ILE A 107 15.44 -22.24 -23.51
N PRO A 108 16.76 -22.22 -23.25
CA PRO A 108 17.55 -23.45 -23.16
C PRO A 108 16.95 -24.40 -22.13
N LYS A 109 16.79 -25.69 -22.42
CA LYS A 109 16.26 -26.66 -21.45
C LYS A 109 17.15 -26.76 -20.21
N GLU A 110 16.56 -26.97 -19.04
CA GLU A 110 17.29 -27.40 -17.84
C GLU A 110 17.84 -28.80 -18.09
N GLN A 111 19.16 -28.99 -17.94
CA GLN A 111 19.69 -30.34 -17.85
C GLN A 111 19.29 -30.94 -16.51
N ASN A 112 18.77 -32.16 -16.51
CA ASN A 112 18.44 -32.91 -15.30
C ASN A 112 19.71 -33.28 -14.54
N ASN A 113 20.31 -32.31 -13.86
CA ASN A 113 21.12 -32.59 -12.69
C ASN A 113 20.14 -32.77 -11.54
N GLN A 114 19.78 -34.02 -11.23
CA GLN A 114 19.06 -34.37 -10.00
C GLN A 114 19.71 -33.75 -8.73
N ASN A 115 20.95 -33.27 -8.83
CA ASN A 115 21.70 -32.57 -7.80
C ASN A 115 21.29 -31.10 -7.52
N SER A 116 20.58 -30.38 -8.39
CA SER A 116 20.44 -28.90 -8.25
C SER A 116 19.22 -28.40 -7.43
N LEU A 117 18.20 -29.23 -7.13
CA LEU A 117 17.16 -28.86 -6.14
C LEU A 117 17.69 -29.04 -4.71
N ASN A 118 18.45 -30.13 -4.49
CA ASN A 118 19.23 -30.28 -3.27
C ASN A 118 20.25 -29.16 -3.11
N ALA A 119 20.81 -28.58 -4.19
CA ALA A 119 21.84 -27.54 -4.12
C ALA A 119 21.40 -26.22 -3.44
N GLN A 120 20.13 -25.79 -3.62
CA GLN A 120 19.63 -24.56 -2.99
C GLN A 120 19.68 -24.63 -1.46
N TYR A 121 19.46 -25.82 -0.88
CA TYR A 121 19.51 -26.06 0.56
C TYR A 121 20.80 -26.76 1.01
N SER A 122 21.59 -27.33 0.09
CA SER A 122 22.84 -28.04 0.43
C SER A 122 23.97 -27.08 0.81
N HIS A 123 23.90 -25.80 0.43
CA HIS A 123 24.97 -24.86 0.76
C HIS A 123 25.11 -24.55 2.26
N ASN A 124 24.09 -24.89 3.06
CA ASN A 124 24.14 -24.82 4.53
C ASN A 124 24.08 -26.21 5.20
N SER A 125 24.15 -27.29 4.42
CA SER A 125 24.13 -28.63 4.98
C SER A 125 25.49 -28.98 5.57
N ARG A 126 25.46 -29.66 6.73
CA ARG A 126 26.64 -30.07 7.48
C ARG A 126 27.69 -30.69 6.57
N ILE A 127 28.94 -30.23 6.72
CA ILE A 127 30.09 -30.87 6.10
C ILE A 127 30.55 -31.97 7.03
N TYR A 128 30.46 -33.21 6.57
CA TYR A 128 30.93 -34.36 7.33
C TYR A 128 32.45 -34.53 7.18
N THR A 129 33.11 -34.84 8.29
CA THR A 129 34.50 -35.30 8.32
C THR A 129 34.64 -36.64 7.59
N GLU A 130 35.88 -37.03 7.27
CA GLU A 130 36.10 -38.31 6.61
C GLU A 130 35.63 -39.49 7.46
N HIS A 131 35.85 -39.42 8.77
CA HIS A 131 35.36 -40.41 9.73
C HIS A 131 33.83 -40.48 9.74
N GLU A 132 33.15 -39.34 9.83
CA GLU A 132 31.68 -39.30 9.82
C GLU A 132 31.10 -39.88 8.51
N ARG A 133 31.76 -39.69 7.37
CA ARG A 133 31.34 -40.31 6.09
C ARG A 133 31.41 -41.82 6.13
N VAL A 134 32.41 -42.39 6.81
CA VAL A 134 32.52 -43.84 7.02
C VAL A 134 31.33 -44.36 7.84
N LEU A 135 30.91 -43.63 8.88
CA LEU A 135 29.72 -43.96 9.66
C LEU A 135 28.43 -43.88 8.83
N LEU A 136 28.27 -42.83 8.02
CA LEU A 136 27.13 -42.69 7.10
C LEU A 136 27.07 -43.84 6.08
N ASN A 137 28.22 -44.21 5.49
CA ASN A 137 28.31 -45.33 4.55
C ASN A 137 27.95 -46.66 5.22
N THR A 138 28.36 -46.85 6.48
CA THR A 138 28.01 -48.04 7.26
C THR A 138 26.48 -48.12 7.46
N LEU A 139 25.84 -47.03 7.88
CA LEU A 139 24.39 -46.97 8.06
C LEU A 139 23.61 -47.12 6.75
N ASN A 140 24.09 -46.55 5.65
CA ASN A 140 23.46 -46.72 4.33
C ASN A 140 23.51 -48.18 3.86
N LYS A 141 24.64 -48.88 4.05
CA LYS A 141 24.74 -50.33 3.76
C LYS A 141 23.75 -51.14 4.60
N ILE A 142 23.62 -50.82 5.88
CA ILE A 142 22.65 -51.48 6.76
C ILE A 142 21.21 -51.24 6.26
N LYS A 143 20.88 -50.01 5.85
CA LYS A 143 19.57 -49.68 5.27
C LYS A 143 19.30 -50.53 4.03
N GLU A 144 20.25 -50.62 3.11
CA GLU A 144 20.12 -51.41 1.88
C GLU A 144 19.88 -52.89 2.17
N ILE A 145 20.66 -53.48 3.10
CA ILE A 145 20.49 -54.88 3.49
C ILE A 145 19.13 -55.08 4.17
N ALA A 146 18.75 -54.22 5.11
CA ALA A 146 17.49 -54.34 5.83
C ALA A 146 16.27 -54.17 4.91
N ASN A 147 16.32 -53.25 3.94
CA ASN A 147 15.27 -53.07 2.95
C ASN A 147 15.18 -54.28 2.01
N TYR A 148 16.32 -54.80 1.54
CA TYR A 148 16.37 -56.03 0.73
C TYR A 148 15.78 -57.23 1.49
N ASN A 149 16.10 -57.39 2.77
CA ASN A 149 15.53 -58.45 3.61
C ASN A 149 14.01 -58.36 3.70
N LEU A 150 13.46 -57.15 3.80
CA LEU A 150 12.03 -56.93 3.92
C LEU A 150 11.29 -57.18 2.59
N ILE A 151 11.86 -56.72 1.46
CA ILE A 151 11.19 -56.76 0.15
C ILE A 151 11.42 -58.09 -0.58
N SER A 152 12.68 -58.51 -0.71
CA SER A 152 13.10 -59.54 -1.67
C SER A 152 13.12 -60.97 -1.10
N LEU A 153 13.26 -61.13 0.22
CA LEU A 153 13.32 -62.45 0.86
C LEU A 153 11.94 -63.03 1.21
N GLY A 154 10.85 -62.32 0.87
CA GLY A 154 9.54 -62.91 0.58
C GLY A 154 8.75 -63.58 1.72
N ASN A 155 9.27 -63.73 2.93
CA ASN A 155 8.46 -64.20 4.08
C ASN A 155 9.06 -63.77 5.43
N THR A 156 9.24 -62.47 5.61
CA THR A 156 9.51 -61.93 6.95
C THR A 156 8.17 -61.60 7.58
N GLU A 157 7.93 -62.12 8.78
CA GLU A 157 6.79 -61.77 9.63
C GLU A 157 6.60 -60.24 9.72
N ALA A 158 7.70 -59.50 9.68
CA ALA A 158 7.79 -58.06 9.50
C ALA A 158 7.00 -57.50 8.31
N LYS A 159 7.14 -58.10 7.11
CA LYS A 159 6.39 -57.67 5.91
C LYS A 159 4.91 -57.90 6.11
N GLN A 160 4.51 -59.07 6.60
CA GLN A 160 3.10 -59.37 6.85
C GLN A 160 2.51 -58.46 7.92
N TYR A 161 3.25 -58.15 8.97
CA TYR A 161 2.86 -57.18 9.99
C TYR A 161 2.57 -55.80 9.37
N LEU A 162 3.42 -55.29 8.49
CA LEU A 162 3.19 -54.01 7.79
C LEU A 162 1.97 -54.07 6.86
N LEU A 163 1.85 -55.12 6.06
CA LEU A 163 0.70 -55.31 5.15
C LEU A 163 -0.62 -55.38 5.93
N ASN A 164 -0.66 -56.13 7.03
CA ASN A 164 -1.83 -56.22 7.92
C ASN A 164 -2.20 -54.88 8.56
N ARG A 165 -1.22 -53.97 8.71
CA ARG A 165 -1.45 -52.60 9.20
C ARG A 165 -1.92 -51.62 8.12
N GLY A 166 -2.05 -52.06 6.86
CA GLY A 166 -2.52 -51.25 5.74
C GLY A 166 -1.42 -50.61 4.89
N PHE A 167 -0.16 -51.03 5.05
CA PHE A 167 0.92 -50.63 4.14
C PHE A 167 0.81 -51.39 2.82
N THR A 168 1.13 -50.70 1.72
CA THR A 168 1.35 -51.31 0.40
C THR A 168 2.84 -51.54 0.18
N GLU A 169 3.21 -52.50 -0.68
CA GLU A 169 4.64 -52.73 -1.01
C GLU A 169 5.32 -51.48 -1.58
N ASP A 170 4.64 -50.72 -2.45
CA ASP A 170 5.14 -49.45 -3.00
C ASP A 170 5.51 -48.46 -1.89
N LEU A 171 4.62 -48.28 -0.91
CA LEU A 171 4.84 -47.38 0.24
C LEU A 171 6.01 -47.86 1.13
N ILE A 172 6.14 -49.17 1.35
CA ILE A 172 7.26 -49.76 2.10
C ILE A 172 8.58 -49.46 1.38
N GLN A 173 8.61 -49.64 0.06
CA GLN A 173 9.79 -49.38 -0.76
C GLN A 173 10.13 -47.89 -0.80
N GLU A 174 9.13 -47.04 -0.95
CA GLU A 174 9.29 -45.58 -0.98
C GLU A 174 9.87 -45.03 0.32
N LEU A 175 9.35 -45.49 1.47
CA LEU A 175 9.85 -45.11 2.79
C LEU A 175 11.17 -45.80 3.17
N GLN A 176 11.65 -46.72 2.34
CA GLN A 176 12.85 -47.54 2.55
C GLN A 176 12.85 -48.28 3.89
N PHE A 177 11.67 -48.72 4.36
CA PHE A 177 11.58 -49.52 5.58
C PHE A 177 12.34 -50.84 5.39
N GLY A 178 12.91 -51.34 6.48
CA GLY A 178 13.69 -52.57 6.45
C GLY A 178 13.39 -53.46 7.63
N TYR A 179 13.99 -54.64 7.61
CA TYR A 179 13.96 -55.58 8.71
C TYR A 179 15.32 -56.25 8.86
N ILE A 180 15.74 -56.44 10.10
CA ILE A 180 16.93 -57.22 10.41
C ILE A 180 16.67 -58.10 11.63
N SER A 181 17.04 -59.37 11.53
CA SER A 181 16.91 -60.27 12.68
C SER A 181 18.05 -60.02 13.68
N TYR A 182 17.80 -60.34 14.94
CA TYR A 182 18.81 -60.30 15.97
C TYR A 182 20.03 -61.16 15.60
N GLU A 183 19.78 -62.36 15.07
CA GLU A 183 20.82 -63.32 14.68
C GLU A 183 21.69 -62.78 13.54
N GLN A 184 21.11 -62.02 12.62
CA GLN A 184 21.86 -61.43 11.52
C GLN A 184 22.83 -60.34 12.01
N ILE A 185 22.40 -59.49 12.95
CA ILE A 185 23.31 -58.51 13.58
C ILE A 185 24.38 -59.25 14.41
N GLN A 186 24.00 -60.30 15.14
CA GLN A 186 24.96 -61.10 15.91
C GLN A 186 26.02 -61.72 15.00
N GLN A 187 25.64 -62.23 13.82
CA GLN A 187 26.61 -62.73 12.84
C GLN A 187 27.56 -61.64 12.32
N TRP A 188 27.12 -60.38 12.22
CA TRP A 188 28.01 -59.28 11.85
C TRP A 188 29.03 -58.97 12.94
N ILE A 189 28.63 -59.09 14.21
CA ILE A 189 29.51 -58.98 15.38
C ILE A 189 30.55 -60.11 15.34
N ASP A 190 30.10 -61.36 15.13
CA ASP A 190 30.94 -62.55 15.23
C ASP A 190 31.90 -62.73 14.03
N LYS A 191 31.45 -62.36 12.81
CA LYS A 191 32.18 -62.61 11.54
C LYS A 191 32.81 -61.35 10.95
N THR A 192 32.73 -60.20 11.63
CA THR A 192 33.30 -58.91 11.21
C THR A 192 32.88 -58.48 9.79
N PHE A 193 31.63 -58.74 9.41
CA PHE A 193 31.09 -58.36 8.09
C PHE A 193 31.09 -56.83 7.88
N LEU A 194 30.88 -56.09 8.97
CA LEU A 194 31.09 -54.66 9.07
C LEU A 194 32.07 -54.38 10.22
N PRO A 195 32.89 -53.31 10.16
CA PRO A 195 33.78 -52.96 11.26
C PRO A 195 33.00 -52.70 12.55
N LEU A 196 33.38 -53.41 13.61
CA LEU A 196 32.67 -53.39 14.90
C LEU A 196 32.66 -52.00 15.54
N GLU A 197 33.78 -51.28 15.43
CA GLU A 197 33.93 -49.89 15.86
C GLU A 197 32.84 -48.99 15.27
N HIS A 198 32.61 -49.07 13.95
CA HIS A 198 31.58 -48.25 13.29
C HIS A 198 30.17 -48.62 13.75
N LEU A 199 29.88 -49.92 13.97
CA LEU A 199 28.58 -50.36 14.48
C LEU A 199 28.33 -49.85 15.91
N LEU A 200 29.38 -49.83 16.74
CA LEU A 200 29.32 -49.34 18.11
C LEU A 200 29.10 -47.82 18.14
N GLU A 201 29.88 -47.07 17.38
CA GLU A 201 29.80 -45.61 17.33
C GLU A 201 28.47 -45.09 16.77
N THR A 202 27.95 -45.75 15.73
CA THR A 202 26.61 -45.47 15.20
C THR A 202 25.48 -45.84 16.17
N GLY A 203 25.80 -46.62 17.21
CA GLY A 203 24.83 -47.11 18.20
C GLY A 203 23.92 -48.22 17.65
N PHE A 204 24.30 -48.85 16.55
CA PHE A 204 23.57 -49.99 15.99
C PHE A 204 23.78 -51.28 16.81
N ILE A 205 24.92 -51.37 17.49
CA ILE A 205 25.20 -52.32 18.57
C ILE A 205 25.58 -51.55 19.85
N ARG A 206 25.53 -52.24 20.98
CA ARG A 206 26.01 -51.73 22.28
C ARG A 206 26.91 -52.75 22.94
N GLN A 207 27.63 -52.29 23.96
CA GLN A 207 28.45 -53.13 24.82
C GLN A 207 27.80 -53.18 26.20
N ASP A 208 27.72 -54.37 26.80
CA ASP A 208 27.26 -54.54 28.18
C ASP A 208 28.38 -54.26 29.19
N GLU A 209 28.09 -54.39 30.49
CA GLU A 209 29.07 -54.16 31.57
C GLU A 209 30.21 -55.18 31.57
N GLU A 210 29.99 -56.37 31.00
CA GLU A 210 30.98 -57.45 30.89
C GLU A 210 31.86 -57.31 29.64
N GLY A 211 31.56 -56.34 28.78
CA GLY A 211 32.31 -56.06 27.56
C GLY A 211 31.80 -56.80 26.33
N ASN A 212 30.69 -57.54 26.42
CA ASN A 212 30.11 -58.25 25.28
C ASN A 212 29.27 -57.29 24.41
N TYR A 213 29.38 -57.46 23.10
CA TYR A 213 28.61 -56.67 22.15
C TYR A 213 27.27 -57.34 21.86
N TYR A 214 26.19 -56.55 21.83
CA TYR A 214 24.85 -57.04 21.54
C TYR A 214 24.08 -56.12 20.54
N PRO A 215 23.21 -56.70 19.69
CA PRO A 215 22.32 -55.97 18.78
C PRO A 215 21.32 -55.03 19.47
N VAL A 216 21.13 -53.81 18.93
CA VAL A 216 20.13 -52.85 19.44
C VAL A 216 18.79 -52.96 18.71
N PHE A 217 18.82 -53.08 17.37
CA PHE A 217 17.63 -53.01 16.52
C PHE A 217 17.13 -54.37 16.01
N GLY A 218 17.62 -55.48 16.57
CA GLY A 218 17.22 -56.82 16.17
C GLY A 218 15.72 -57.06 16.33
N ASN A 219 15.14 -57.81 15.39
CA ASN A 219 13.73 -58.23 15.37
C ASN A 219 12.72 -57.06 15.36
N ARG A 220 13.12 -55.91 14.80
CA ARG A 220 12.26 -54.72 14.68
C ARG A 220 12.15 -54.26 13.22
N ILE A 221 11.04 -53.62 12.88
CA ILE A 221 10.96 -52.85 11.63
C ILE A 221 11.92 -51.67 11.76
N LEU A 222 12.92 -51.62 10.88
CA LEU A 222 13.88 -50.54 10.78
C LEU A 222 13.31 -49.40 9.94
N ILE A 223 13.14 -48.26 10.58
CA ILE A 223 12.73 -46.99 9.98
C ILE A 223 14.00 -46.13 9.84
N PRO A 224 14.56 -45.94 8.63
CA PRO A 224 15.76 -45.14 8.44
C PRO A 224 15.48 -43.67 8.73
N VAL A 225 16.33 -43.03 9.53
CA VAL A 225 16.30 -41.58 9.77
C VAL A 225 17.41 -40.95 8.95
N MET A 226 17.05 -40.00 8.10
CA MET A 226 17.96 -39.40 7.13
C MET A 226 18.28 -37.94 7.46
N ASP A 227 19.50 -37.52 7.12
CA ASP A 227 19.88 -36.10 7.09
C ASP A 227 19.16 -35.37 5.94
N GLU A 228 19.34 -34.06 5.84
CA GLU A 228 18.75 -33.26 4.75
C GLU A 228 19.19 -33.72 3.34
N ARG A 229 20.33 -34.42 3.19
CA ARG A 229 20.84 -34.92 1.90
C ARG A 229 20.34 -36.33 1.56
N GLY A 230 19.64 -37.00 2.48
CA GLY A 230 19.18 -38.37 2.32
C GLY A 230 20.18 -39.44 2.81
N ASN A 231 21.27 -39.05 3.48
CA ASN A 231 22.15 -40.02 4.13
C ASN A 231 21.50 -40.56 5.40
N THR A 232 21.56 -41.87 5.61
CA THR A 232 21.06 -42.48 6.84
C THR A 232 21.98 -42.11 8.00
N VAL A 233 21.44 -41.41 8.99
CA VAL A 233 22.19 -40.95 10.19
C VAL A 233 21.89 -41.78 11.42
N THR A 234 20.72 -42.43 11.46
CA THR A 234 20.36 -43.42 12.48
C THR A 234 19.14 -44.22 12.04
N PHE A 235 18.62 -45.07 12.93
CA PHE A 235 17.37 -45.80 12.74
C PHE A 235 16.42 -45.60 13.92
N SER A 236 15.13 -45.83 13.67
CA SER A 236 14.15 -46.18 14.69
C SER A 236 13.63 -47.59 14.46
N GLY A 237 13.61 -48.42 15.51
CA GLY A 237 13.11 -49.79 15.48
C GLY A 237 11.70 -49.88 16.06
N ARG A 238 10.72 -50.25 15.24
CA ARG A 238 9.35 -50.55 15.70
C ARG A 238 9.22 -52.04 16.07
N ALA A 239 8.79 -52.30 17.29
CA ALA A 239 8.45 -53.63 17.79
C ALA A 239 7.35 -54.29 16.94
N ILE A 240 7.49 -55.60 16.74
CA ILE A 240 6.54 -56.44 15.98
C ILE A 240 5.77 -57.35 16.95
N HIS A 241 6.42 -57.83 18.02
CA HIS A 241 5.88 -58.81 18.97
C HIS A 241 5.56 -58.23 20.34
N GLY A 242 5.42 -56.91 20.44
CA GLY A 242 5.12 -56.23 21.70
C GLY A 242 6.34 -56.02 22.60
N GLU A 243 7.56 -56.05 22.05
CA GLU A 243 8.77 -55.72 22.79
C GLU A 243 8.78 -54.25 23.23
N GLU A 244 9.06 -53.98 24.51
CA GLU A 244 9.19 -52.61 25.01
C GLU A 244 10.63 -52.05 24.82
N PRO A 245 10.79 -50.77 24.44
CA PRO A 245 9.73 -49.83 24.08
C PRO A 245 9.14 -50.12 22.69
N LYS A 246 7.85 -49.80 22.49
CA LYS A 246 7.17 -49.89 21.19
C LYS A 246 7.98 -49.28 20.02
N TYR A 247 8.56 -48.11 20.22
CA TYR A 247 9.56 -47.52 19.33
C TYR A 247 10.89 -47.35 20.06
N LEU A 248 11.95 -47.91 19.49
CA LEU A 248 13.32 -47.73 19.95
C LEU A 248 14.01 -46.75 19.01
N HIS A 249 14.36 -45.57 19.48
CA HIS A 249 15.15 -44.61 18.69
C HIS A 249 16.65 -44.83 18.91
N GLY A 250 17.45 -44.61 17.87
CA GLY A 250 18.90 -44.54 18.02
C GLY A 250 19.32 -43.46 19.02
N ARG A 251 20.43 -43.73 19.72
CA ARG A 251 21.04 -42.75 20.63
C ARG A 251 21.60 -41.56 19.85
N ASN A 252 21.79 -40.42 20.52
CA ASN A 252 22.57 -39.34 19.94
C ASN A 252 24.01 -39.82 19.66
N THR A 253 24.54 -39.46 18.50
CA THR A 253 25.90 -39.75 18.03
C THR A 253 26.49 -38.48 17.44
N GLU A 254 27.74 -38.52 17.00
CA GLU A 254 28.34 -37.36 16.32
C GLU A 254 27.55 -36.98 15.06
N ILE A 255 27.05 -37.96 14.29
CA ILE A 255 26.31 -37.72 13.04
C ILE A 255 24.80 -37.54 13.23
N PHE A 256 24.25 -37.92 14.38
CA PHE A 256 22.81 -37.82 14.67
C PHE A 256 22.53 -37.16 16.02
N MET A 257 21.83 -36.03 15.98
CA MET A 257 21.22 -35.41 17.16
C MET A 257 19.73 -35.27 16.94
N LYS A 258 18.93 -35.85 17.84
CA LYS A 258 17.46 -35.81 17.76
C LYS A 258 16.91 -34.39 17.65
N SER A 259 17.50 -33.44 18.37
CA SER A 259 17.14 -32.02 18.33
C SER A 259 17.38 -31.37 16.97
N ASN A 260 18.14 -31.97 16.07
CA ASN A 260 18.53 -31.32 14.81
C ASN A 260 17.88 -32.02 13.60
N HIS A 261 16.90 -32.89 13.84
CA HIS A 261 16.27 -33.69 12.80
C HIS A 261 14.75 -33.64 12.91
N LEU A 262 14.12 -33.50 11.75
CA LEU A 262 12.71 -33.78 11.52
C LEU A 262 12.68 -34.97 10.55
N TYR A 263 11.92 -36.01 10.90
CA TYR A 263 11.82 -37.18 10.04
C TYR A 263 11.17 -36.79 8.70
N ASN A 264 11.66 -37.38 7.60
CA ASN A 264 11.21 -37.12 6.22
C ASN A 264 11.52 -35.70 5.68
N PHE A 265 12.29 -34.88 6.40
CA PHE A 265 12.63 -33.52 5.96
C PHE A 265 13.42 -33.49 4.64
N ASN A 266 14.25 -34.51 4.37
CA ASN A 266 15.00 -34.64 3.12
C ASN A 266 14.12 -34.64 1.87
N ILE A 267 12.92 -35.23 1.96
CA ILE A 267 11.93 -35.26 0.89
C ILE A 267 11.02 -34.04 1.01
N ALA A 268 10.44 -33.80 2.18
CA ALA A 268 9.39 -32.81 2.40
C ALA A 268 9.82 -31.38 2.06
N LYS A 269 11.07 -31.01 2.32
CA LYS A 269 11.59 -29.66 2.04
C LYS A 269 11.43 -29.24 0.57
N ASN A 270 11.48 -30.20 -0.37
CA ASN A 270 11.37 -29.91 -1.80
C ASN A 270 9.93 -29.57 -2.22
N TYR A 271 8.95 -29.97 -1.42
CA TYR A 271 7.52 -29.73 -1.66
C TYR A 271 6.97 -28.58 -0.80
N ALA A 272 7.65 -28.24 0.30
CA ALA A 272 7.16 -27.27 1.28
C ALA A 272 7.55 -25.81 0.98
N TYR A 273 8.62 -25.58 0.20
CA TYR A 273 9.20 -24.24 0.05
C TYR A 273 8.20 -23.21 -0.48
N ASN A 274 8.10 -22.06 0.20
CA ASN A 274 7.16 -20.97 -0.10
C ASN A 274 5.67 -21.37 -0.15
N ASP A 275 5.31 -22.52 0.42
CA ASP A 275 3.94 -23.02 0.47
C ASP A 275 3.57 -23.40 1.91
N LYS A 276 3.49 -24.70 2.23
CA LYS A 276 3.11 -25.22 3.55
C LYS A 276 3.86 -26.51 3.88
N ILE A 277 4.00 -26.81 5.17
CA ILE A 277 4.55 -28.08 5.67
C ILE A 277 3.69 -28.62 6.81
N TYR A 278 3.34 -29.89 6.75
CA TYR A 278 2.64 -30.59 7.82
C TYR A 278 3.64 -31.14 8.83
N VAL A 279 3.40 -30.89 10.11
CA VAL A 279 4.21 -31.45 11.21
C VAL A 279 3.36 -32.34 12.08
N VAL A 280 3.72 -33.62 12.10
CA VAL A 280 3.02 -34.71 12.81
C VAL A 280 3.88 -35.30 13.93
N GLU A 281 3.30 -36.20 14.75
CA GLU A 281 3.98 -36.80 15.90
C GLU A 281 4.86 -37.99 15.55
N GLY A 282 4.43 -38.84 14.63
CA GLY A 282 5.05 -40.14 14.42
C GLY A 282 5.46 -40.44 12.98
N PHE A 283 6.32 -41.45 12.85
CA PHE A 283 6.71 -41.99 11.54
C PHE A 283 5.51 -42.58 10.77
N MET A 284 4.53 -43.14 11.48
CA MET A 284 3.33 -43.69 10.86
C MET A 284 2.44 -42.60 10.27
N ASP A 285 2.38 -41.43 10.91
CA ASP A 285 1.65 -40.29 10.37
C ASP A 285 2.26 -39.80 9.07
N VAL A 286 3.59 -39.74 8.99
CA VAL A 286 4.27 -39.45 7.71
C VAL A 286 3.94 -40.50 6.65
N ALA A 287 3.86 -41.78 7.01
CA ALA A 287 3.40 -42.82 6.09
C ALA A 287 1.93 -42.61 5.67
N GLY A 288 1.07 -42.16 6.59
CA GLY A 288 -0.34 -41.85 6.34
C GLY A 288 -0.49 -40.67 5.38
N GLY A 289 0.29 -39.61 5.59
CA GLY A 289 0.36 -38.47 4.68
C GLY A 289 0.84 -38.89 3.29
N ASN A 290 1.91 -39.69 3.19
CA ASN A 290 2.37 -40.21 1.89
C ASN A 290 1.31 -41.08 1.20
N LYS A 291 0.56 -41.90 1.96
CA LYS A 291 -0.58 -42.67 1.44
C LYS A 291 -1.69 -41.76 0.90
N MET A 292 -1.89 -40.58 1.51
CA MET A 292 -2.78 -39.51 1.00
C MET A 292 -2.13 -38.62 -0.06
N ASN A 293 -0.91 -38.94 -0.52
CA ASN A 293 -0.11 -38.15 -1.46
C ASN A 293 0.34 -36.76 -0.96
N ILE A 294 0.40 -36.59 0.36
CA ILE A 294 0.94 -35.40 1.04
C ILE A 294 2.44 -35.59 1.22
N ARG A 295 3.24 -34.91 0.40
CA ARG A 295 4.71 -35.08 0.35
C ARG A 295 5.48 -34.09 1.21
N ASN A 296 4.88 -32.95 1.50
CA ASN A 296 5.38 -31.89 2.38
C ASN A 296 5.04 -32.17 3.85
N ILE A 297 5.33 -33.38 4.34
CA ILE A 297 5.01 -33.82 5.71
C ILE A 297 6.26 -34.31 6.44
N VAL A 298 6.42 -33.89 7.69
CA VAL A 298 7.53 -34.27 8.56
C VAL A 298 7.03 -34.66 9.94
N ALA A 299 7.75 -35.53 10.64
CA ALA A 299 7.44 -35.86 12.03
C ALA A 299 8.48 -35.29 12.99
N THR A 300 8.03 -34.81 14.15
CA THR A 300 8.94 -34.65 15.29
C THR A 300 9.33 -36.03 15.79
N MET A 301 10.50 -36.16 16.40
CA MET A 301 10.95 -37.46 16.90
C MET A 301 10.51 -37.70 18.37
N GLY A 302 9.46 -37.05 18.86
CA GLY A 302 8.95 -37.23 20.24
C GLY A 302 9.55 -36.27 21.28
N THR A 303 9.71 -35.00 20.93
CA THR A 303 10.04 -33.88 21.85
C THR A 303 9.29 -32.63 21.38
N SER A 304 9.22 -31.60 22.23
CA SER A 304 8.91 -30.23 21.77
C SER A 304 9.91 -29.81 20.69
N PHE A 305 9.53 -28.82 19.88
CA PHE A 305 10.45 -28.24 18.91
C PHE A 305 11.72 -27.74 19.58
N SER A 306 12.87 -28.03 19.00
CA SER A 306 14.13 -27.39 19.33
C SER A 306 14.33 -26.10 18.52
N GLU A 307 15.23 -25.22 18.95
CA GLU A 307 15.60 -24.04 18.17
C GLU A 307 16.17 -24.42 16.79
N GLU A 308 16.89 -25.54 16.69
CA GLU A 308 17.44 -26.04 15.43
C GLU A 308 16.33 -26.51 14.48
N GLN A 309 15.32 -27.22 14.97
CA GLN A 309 14.16 -27.63 14.17
C GLN A 309 13.34 -26.40 13.73
N ILE A 310 13.14 -25.42 14.60
CA ILE A 310 12.49 -24.14 14.25
C ILE A 310 13.31 -23.42 13.16
N ALA A 311 14.64 -23.41 13.27
CA ALA A 311 15.51 -22.84 12.26
C ALA A 311 15.44 -23.59 10.92
N MET A 312 15.28 -24.92 10.93
CA MET A 312 15.04 -25.73 9.73
C MET A 312 13.75 -25.31 9.03
N LEU A 313 12.65 -25.21 9.78
CA LEU A 313 11.35 -24.81 9.26
C LEU A 313 11.36 -23.36 8.74
N ARG A 314 12.02 -22.44 9.47
CA ARG A 314 12.14 -21.03 9.05
C ARG A 314 12.84 -20.86 7.70
N ARG A 315 13.80 -21.73 7.35
CA ARG A 315 14.50 -21.69 6.04
C ARG A 315 13.59 -22.00 4.85
N LEU A 316 12.44 -22.62 5.09
CA LEU A 316 11.51 -22.99 4.02
C LEU A 316 10.58 -21.84 3.61
N ASP A 317 10.50 -20.76 4.39
CA ASP A 317 9.58 -19.63 4.21
C ASP A 317 8.13 -20.08 3.92
N CYS A 318 7.70 -21.12 4.64
CA CYS A 318 6.41 -21.77 4.46
C CYS A 318 5.54 -21.65 5.70
N GLU A 319 4.25 -21.93 5.55
CA GLU A 319 3.33 -22.05 6.67
C GLU A 319 3.46 -23.41 7.37
N ILE A 320 3.52 -23.40 8.69
CA ILE A 320 3.65 -24.60 9.51
C ILE A 320 2.24 -25.07 9.92
N ILE A 321 1.85 -26.26 9.48
CA ILE A 321 0.57 -26.88 9.80
C ILE A 321 0.81 -27.96 10.84
N LEU A 322 0.45 -27.70 12.10
CA LEU A 322 0.52 -28.70 13.15
C LEU A 322 -0.65 -29.67 13.03
N MET A 323 -0.36 -30.96 13.14
CA MET A 323 -1.36 -32.02 13.12
C MET A 323 -0.91 -33.12 14.10
N ARG A 324 -1.32 -32.95 15.35
CA ARG A 324 -0.98 -33.84 16.47
C ARG A 324 -2.06 -34.92 16.63
N ASP A 325 -1.75 -35.94 17.43
CA ASP A 325 -2.67 -37.04 17.68
C ASP A 325 -4.00 -36.51 18.23
N ASN A 326 -5.11 -37.16 17.86
CA ASN A 326 -6.45 -36.83 18.33
C ASN A 326 -6.70 -37.32 19.78
N ASP A 327 -5.77 -37.03 20.68
CA ASP A 327 -5.86 -37.33 22.09
C ASP A 327 -5.57 -36.10 22.96
N LYS A 328 -5.70 -36.25 24.28
CA LYS A 328 -5.46 -35.15 25.22
C LYS A 328 -4.00 -34.67 25.18
N ALA A 329 -3.04 -35.56 24.94
CA ALA A 329 -1.63 -35.22 24.90
C ALA A 329 -1.30 -34.41 23.64
N GLY A 330 -1.79 -34.83 22.47
CA GLY A 330 -1.64 -34.12 21.21
C GLY A 330 -2.27 -32.73 21.23
N ARG A 331 -3.48 -32.59 21.80
CA ARG A 331 -4.11 -31.28 22.01
C ARG A 331 -3.29 -30.36 22.91
N ASN A 332 -2.80 -30.89 24.03
CA ASN A 332 -1.94 -30.13 24.95
C ASN A 332 -0.61 -29.74 24.30
N ALA A 333 -0.04 -30.60 23.45
CA ALA A 333 1.17 -30.30 22.69
C ALA A 333 0.94 -29.12 21.76
N MET A 334 -0.16 -29.10 21.00
CA MET A 334 -0.50 -27.99 20.10
C MET A 334 -0.68 -26.67 20.87
N VAL A 335 -1.39 -26.68 22.01
CA VAL A 335 -1.58 -25.50 22.86
C VAL A 335 -0.23 -24.90 23.31
N LYS A 336 0.78 -25.74 23.55
CA LYS A 336 2.13 -25.31 23.91
C LYS A 336 2.97 -24.84 22.70
N GLU A 337 2.90 -25.56 21.59
CA GLU A 337 3.74 -25.34 20.41
C GLU A 337 3.33 -24.11 19.59
N ILE A 338 2.03 -23.81 19.51
CA ILE A 338 1.53 -22.69 18.69
C ILE A 338 2.11 -21.34 19.16
N PRO A 339 2.02 -20.95 20.45
CA PRO A 339 2.61 -19.69 20.93
C PRO A 339 4.13 -19.65 20.72
N GLU A 340 4.83 -20.77 20.94
CA GLU A 340 6.27 -20.88 20.74
C GLU A 340 6.65 -20.54 19.28
N LEU A 341 6.01 -21.19 18.31
CA LEU A 341 6.28 -20.96 16.88
C LEU A 341 5.85 -19.55 16.43
N MET A 342 4.69 -19.05 16.89
CA MET A 342 4.20 -17.71 16.57
C MET A 342 5.12 -16.61 17.12
N SER A 343 5.66 -16.78 18.34
CA SER A 343 6.63 -15.83 18.93
C SER A 343 7.89 -15.69 18.08
N LYS A 344 8.24 -16.73 17.32
CA LYS A 344 9.36 -16.79 16.39
C LYS A 344 9.00 -16.28 14.98
N LYS A 345 7.85 -15.62 14.84
CA LYS A 345 7.30 -15.03 13.60
C LYS A 345 7.03 -16.05 12.50
N LEU A 346 6.80 -17.31 12.85
CA LEU A 346 6.34 -18.33 11.89
C LEU A 346 4.82 -18.23 11.72
N LYS A 347 4.34 -18.47 10.50
CA LYS A 347 2.90 -18.64 10.24
C LYS A 347 2.50 -20.04 10.67
N VAL A 348 1.52 -20.14 11.57
CA VAL A 348 1.09 -21.41 12.15
C VAL A 348 -0.39 -21.62 11.94
N SER A 349 -0.74 -22.79 11.41
CA SER A 349 -2.09 -23.31 11.33
C SER A 349 -2.15 -24.70 11.95
N VAL A 350 -3.36 -25.18 12.18
CA VAL A 350 -3.64 -26.48 12.79
C VAL A 350 -4.66 -27.22 11.96
N VAL A 351 -4.45 -28.53 11.78
CA VAL A 351 -5.51 -29.46 11.38
C VAL A 351 -5.96 -30.21 12.63
N ASP A 352 -7.17 -29.91 13.07
CA ASP A 352 -7.81 -30.59 14.19
C ASP A 352 -8.41 -31.92 13.71
N LEU A 353 -7.71 -33.04 13.97
CA LEU A 353 -8.17 -34.37 13.58
C LEU A 353 -9.53 -34.74 14.16
N ASN A 354 -9.95 -34.14 15.28
CA ASN A 354 -11.30 -34.34 15.79
C ASN A 354 -12.35 -33.74 14.84
N THR A 355 -12.07 -32.55 14.30
CA THR A 355 -12.92 -31.91 13.29
C THR A 355 -12.95 -32.73 12.00
N VAL A 356 -11.85 -33.38 11.62
CA VAL A 356 -11.83 -34.34 10.49
C VAL A 356 -12.73 -35.54 10.76
N LYS A 357 -12.67 -36.12 11.97
CA LYS A 357 -13.52 -37.25 12.40
C LYS A 357 -15.00 -36.90 12.30
N GLU A 358 -15.38 -35.73 12.80
CA GLU A 358 -16.74 -35.18 12.74
C GLU A 358 -17.21 -34.97 11.29
N ASN A 359 -16.39 -34.32 10.46
CA ASN A 359 -16.71 -34.04 9.06
C ASN A 359 -16.92 -35.30 8.22
N LEU A 360 -16.15 -36.35 8.51
CA LEU A 360 -16.24 -37.63 7.80
C LEU A 360 -17.31 -38.57 8.38
N GLN A 361 -18.02 -38.16 9.43
CA GLN A 361 -19.03 -38.98 10.12
C GLN A 361 -18.50 -40.39 10.45
N LEU A 362 -17.22 -40.49 10.81
CA LEU A 362 -16.63 -41.76 11.20
C LEU A 362 -17.28 -42.19 12.53
N ALA A 363 -17.75 -43.44 12.59
CA ALA A 363 -18.38 -44.00 13.80
C ALA A 363 -17.56 -43.68 15.06
N GLU A 364 -18.23 -43.32 16.15
CA GLU A 364 -17.58 -42.91 17.40
C GLU A 364 -16.58 -43.97 17.89
N ASP A 365 -16.91 -45.24 17.68
CA ASP A 365 -16.19 -46.46 18.03
C ASP A 365 -15.04 -46.84 17.07
N LYS A 366 -14.81 -46.10 15.98
CA LYS A 366 -13.51 -46.12 15.31
C LYS A 366 -12.54 -45.22 16.09
N ASP A 367 -11.60 -45.85 16.80
CA ASP A 367 -10.44 -45.23 17.45
C ASP A 367 -9.44 -44.69 16.41
N SER A 368 -9.88 -43.76 15.55
CA SER A 368 -8.98 -43.02 14.66
C SER A 368 -8.19 -42.01 15.49
N LYS A 369 -7.00 -42.44 15.94
CA LYS A 369 -6.16 -41.67 16.84
C LYS A 369 -5.23 -40.74 16.07
N ASP A 370 -4.59 -41.25 15.04
CA ASP A 370 -3.46 -40.62 14.37
C ASP A 370 -3.72 -40.51 12.85
N LEU A 371 -2.85 -39.81 12.10
CA LEU A 371 -3.10 -39.59 10.66
C LEU A 371 -3.09 -40.91 9.87
N TRP A 372 -2.35 -41.91 10.35
CA TRP A 372 -2.34 -43.25 9.74
C TRP A 372 -3.72 -43.90 9.78
N ASP A 373 -4.42 -43.79 10.90
CA ASP A 373 -5.78 -44.33 11.04
C ASP A 373 -6.77 -43.61 10.11
N PHE A 374 -6.67 -42.28 9.99
CA PHE A 374 -7.49 -41.51 9.05
C PHE A 374 -7.20 -41.89 7.59
N ALA A 375 -5.94 -42.09 7.22
CA ALA A 375 -5.56 -42.56 5.88
C ALA A 375 -6.14 -43.94 5.56
N ASN A 376 -6.18 -44.85 6.53
CA ASN A 376 -6.79 -46.17 6.36
C ASN A 376 -8.32 -46.12 6.36
N ALA A 377 -8.92 -45.12 7.01
CA ALA A 377 -10.35 -44.86 6.93
C ALA A 377 -10.79 -44.22 5.60
N GLY A 378 -9.84 -43.86 4.72
CA GLY A 378 -10.12 -43.31 3.40
C GLY A 378 -10.16 -41.78 3.33
N ALA A 379 -9.70 -41.08 4.37
CA ALA A 379 -9.57 -39.63 4.34
C ALA A 379 -8.56 -39.19 3.27
N VAL A 380 -8.81 -38.03 2.65
CA VAL A 380 -7.93 -37.42 1.64
C VAL A 380 -7.43 -36.05 2.10
N GLU A 381 -6.41 -35.48 1.41
CA GLU A 381 -5.85 -34.16 1.74
C GLU A 381 -6.93 -33.07 1.84
N GLN A 382 -7.96 -33.12 1.01
CA GLN A 382 -9.04 -32.13 1.01
C GLN A 382 -9.85 -32.13 2.30
N ASP A 383 -9.97 -33.27 2.98
CA ASP A 383 -10.67 -33.36 4.27
C ASP A 383 -9.86 -32.69 5.37
N LEU A 384 -8.53 -32.84 5.32
CA LEU A 384 -7.61 -32.15 6.22
C LEU A 384 -7.66 -30.63 6.00
N GLU A 385 -7.66 -30.17 4.74
CA GLU A 385 -7.74 -28.73 4.42
C GLU A 385 -9.06 -28.10 4.87
N LYS A 386 -10.18 -28.83 4.84
CA LYS A 386 -11.47 -28.33 5.35
C LYS A 386 -11.45 -28.15 6.88
N ALA A 387 -10.72 -28.99 7.59
CA ALA A 387 -10.57 -28.94 9.05
C ALA A 387 -9.46 -27.98 9.51
N ARG A 388 -8.79 -27.32 8.58
CA ARG A 388 -7.67 -26.43 8.87
C ARG A 388 -8.15 -25.09 9.43
N VAL A 389 -7.57 -24.69 10.56
CA VAL A 389 -7.81 -23.41 11.22
C VAL A 389 -6.49 -22.72 11.53
N SER A 390 -6.50 -21.41 11.75
CA SER A 390 -5.29 -20.71 12.19
C SER A 390 -4.89 -21.14 13.60
N GLY A 391 -3.60 -21.02 13.94
CA GLY A 391 -3.12 -21.27 15.31
C GLY A 391 -3.87 -20.42 16.35
N PHE A 392 -4.16 -19.16 16.00
CA PHE A 392 -4.97 -18.25 16.84
C PHE A 392 -6.37 -18.82 17.12
N GLN A 393 -7.09 -19.24 16.07
CA GLN A 393 -8.43 -19.82 16.22
C GLN A 393 -8.41 -21.11 17.05
N TYR A 394 -7.38 -21.95 16.84
CA TYR A 394 -7.22 -23.18 17.60
C TYR A 394 -7.03 -22.91 19.10
N LEU A 395 -6.19 -21.93 19.48
CA LEU A 395 -5.99 -21.55 20.88
C LEU A 395 -7.26 -20.95 21.50
N MET A 396 -8.00 -20.13 20.76
CA MET A 396 -9.28 -19.60 21.24
C MET A 396 -10.25 -20.74 21.62
N LYS A 397 -10.40 -21.75 20.75
CA LYS A 397 -11.26 -22.93 21.00
C LYS A 397 -10.75 -23.81 22.14
N ASN A 398 -9.46 -24.13 22.14
CA ASN A 398 -8.90 -25.22 22.95
C ASN A 398 -8.14 -24.77 24.20
N GLN A 399 -7.98 -23.46 24.43
CA GLN A 399 -7.35 -22.91 25.63
C GLN A 399 -8.25 -21.87 26.30
N TYR A 400 -8.59 -20.79 25.61
CA TYR A 400 -9.24 -19.63 26.24
C TYR A 400 -10.74 -19.84 26.49
N PHE A 401 -11.45 -20.49 25.55
CA PHE A 401 -12.88 -20.83 25.65
C PHE A 401 -13.16 -22.32 25.88
N LEU A 402 -12.15 -23.13 26.21
CA LEU A 402 -12.33 -24.58 26.38
C LEU A 402 -13.31 -24.87 27.52
N GLY A 403 -14.48 -25.43 27.17
CA GLY A 403 -15.53 -25.78 28.14
C GLY A 403 -16.22 -24.58 28.79
N LYS A 404 -16.08 -23.37 28.22
CA LYS A 404 -16.74 -22.15 28.69
C LYS A 404 -17.83 -21.75 27.69
N ASP A 405 -19.01 -21.38 28.19
CA ASP A 405 -20.04 -20.72 27.38
C ASP A 405 -19.65 -19.27 27.12
N PHE A 406 -20.08 -18.71 25.98
CA PHE A 406 -19.85 -17.30 25.67
C PHE A 406 -20.80 -16.40 26.46
N ASN A 407 -20.25 -15.67 27.44
CA ASN A 407 -20.92 -14.61 28.19
C ASN A 407 -19.93 -13.46 28.48
N THR A 408 -20.43 -12.34 29.02
CA THR A 408 -19.61 -11.15 29.29
C THR A 408 -18.36 -11.44 30.12
N GLU A 409 -18.47 -12.23 31.20
CA GLU A 409 -17.35 -12.54 32.11
C GLU A 409 -16.31 -13.42 31.41
N THR A 410 -16.74 -14.52 30.78
CA THR A 410 -15.86 -15.45 30.08
C THR A 410 -15.17 -14.83 28.87
N ILE A 411 -15.85 -13.96 28.12
CA ILE A 411 -15.26 -13.22 26.99
C ILE A 411 -14.20 -12.24 27.50
N ARG A 412 -14.49 -11.52 28.59
CA ARG A 412 -13.53 -10.61 29.23
C ARG A 412 -12.29 -11.35 29.74
N ASP A 413 -12.50 -12.43 30.49
CA ASP A 413 -11.42 -13.24 31.04
C ASP A 413 -10.55 -13.84 29.93
N ALA A 414 -11.17 -14.40 28.88
CA ALA A 414 -10.45 -14.95 27.74
C ALA A 414 -9.60 -13.88 27.02
N TYR A 415 -10.13 -12.65 26.89
CA TYR A 415 -9.40 -11.54 26.29
C TYR A 415 -8.21 -11.10 27.17
N ASP A 416 -8.43 -10.94 28.47
CA ASP A 416 -7.39 -10.52 29.41
C ASP A 416 -6.29 -11.58 29.55
N GLU A 417 -6.65 -12.87 29.59
CA GLU A 417 -5.71 -13.99 29.55
C GLU A 417 -4.92 -14.00 28.24
N ALA A 418 -5.58 -13.86 27.07
CA ALA A 418 -4.91 -13.84 25.77
C ALA A 418 -3.99 -12.63 25.59
N LYS A 419 -4.32 -11.47 26.19
CA LYS A 419 -3.40 -10.31 26.26
C LYS A 419 -2.20 -10.61 27.14
N LYS A 420 -2.43 -11.18 28.33
CA LYS A 420 -1.37 -11.55 29.29
C LYS A 420 -0.40 -12.56 28.71
N ASP A 421 -0.92 -13.54 27.98
CA ASP A 421 -0.14 -14.56 27.27
C ASP A 421 0.52 -14.05 25.98
N GLU A 422 0.42 -12.74 25.72
CA GLU A 422 1.02 -12.12 24.55
C GLU A 422 0.47 -12.65 23.21
N LEU A 423 -0.73 -13.25 23.19
CA LEU A 423 -1.40 -13.68 21.97
C LEU A 423 -2.10 -12.50 21.28
N ILE A 424 -2.62 -11.53 22.04
CA ILE A 424 -3.23 -10.29 21.54
C ILE A 424 -2.28 -9.12 21.83
N LYS A 425 -1.54 -8.65 20.81
CA LYS A 425 -0.59 -7.53 20.94
C LYS A 425 -0.96 -6.32 20.11
N THR A 426 -1.63 -6.55 19.00
CA THR A 426 -1.92 -5.55 17.98
C THR A 426 -3.42 -5.40 17.78
N SER A 427 -3.83 -4.30 17.15
CA SER A 427 -5.22 -4.09 16.73
C SER A 427 -5.70 -5.19 15.76
N TYR A 428 -4.79 -5.83 15.02
CA TYR A 428 -5.12 -6.97 14.16
C TYR A 428 -5.46 -8.23 14.96
N ASP A 429 -4.71 -8.52 16.03
CA ASP A 429 -4.98 -9.68 16.89
C ASP A 429 -6.30 -9.49 17.66
N GLU A 430 -6.57 -8.26 18.09
CA GLU A 430 -7.82 -7.89 18.72
C GLU A 430 -9.01 -8.01 17.75
N MET A 431 -8.84 -7.59 16.49
CA MET A 431 -9.84 -7.84 15.45
C MET A 431 -10.10 -9.34 15.26
N ASN A 432 -9.06 -10.17 15.23
CA ASN A 432 -9.22 -11.62 15.14
C ASN A 432 -9.95 -12.21 16.36
N PHE A 433 -9.73 -11.66 17.56
CA PHE A 433 -10.48 -12.03 18.77
C PHE A 433 -11.96 -11.71 18.62
N LYS A 434 -12.30 -10.47 18.24
CA LYS A 434 -13.69 -10.03 18.00
C LYS A 434 -14.36 -10.89 16.94
N ASP A 435 -13.67 -11.16 15.83
CA ASP A 435 -14.17 -12.01 14.75
C ASP A 435 -14.44 -13.44 15.22
N TYR A 436 -13.55 -13.99 16.06
CA TYR A 436 -13.73 -15.32 16.62
C TYR A 436 -14.96 -15.39 17.53
N VAL A 437 -15.09 -14.45 18.48
CA VAL A 437 -16.21 -14.44 19.44
C VAL A 437 -17.54 -14.20 18.70
N ALA A 438 -17.60 -13.24 17.79
CA ALA A 438 -18.81 -12.96 17.02
C ALA A 438 -19.25 -14.14 16.13
N LYS A 439 -18.31 -14.95 15.63
CA LYS A 439 -18.63 -16.14 14.83
C LYS A 439 -19.19 -17.30 15.66
N HIS A 440 -18.83 -17.40 16.93
CA HIS A 440 -19.16 -18.56 17.79
C HIS A 440 -20.13 -18.22 18.93
N SER A 441 -20.67 -17.01 18.95
CA SER A 441 -21.63 -16.55 19.95
C SER A 441 -22.74 -15.73 19.30
N THR A 442 -23.70 -15.28 20.10
CA THR A 442 -24.74 -14.34 19.66
C THR A 442 -24.30 -12.88 19.70
N TYR A 443 -23.11 -12.58 20.22
CA TYR A 443 -22.63 -11.20 20.38
C TYR A 443 -22.13 -10.63 19.06
N SER A 444 -22.50 -9.37 18.76
CA SER A 444 -21.94 -8.61 17.65
C SER A 444 -20.49 -8.21 17.92
N LYS A 445 -19.75 -7.77 16.89
CA LYS A 445 -18.36 -7.31 17.09
C LYS A 445 -18.30 -6.06 17.96
N GLU A 446 -19.30 -5.19 17.87
CA GLU A 446 -19.47 -3.99 18.67
C GLU A 446 -19.77 -4.36 20.13
N GLU A 447 -20.66 -5.34 20.36
CA GLU A 447 -20.92 -5.84 21.72
C GLU A 447 -19.68 -6.48 22.34
N VAL A 448 -18.91 -7.24 21.57
CA VAL A 448 -17.62 -7.80 22.04
C VAL A 448 -16.60 -6.68 22.31
N ASP A 449 -16.55 -5.65 21.47
CA ASP A 449 -15.72 -4.45 21.70
C ASP A 449 -16.08 -3.78 23.03
N ASP A 450 -17.36 -3.62 23.32
CA ASP A 450 -17.85 -3.09 24.58
C ASP A 450 -17.49 -3.98 25.78
N ILE A 451 -17.50 -5.31 25.63
CA ILE A 451 -17.11 -6.26 26.69
C ILE A 451 -15.59 -6.18 26.97
N ILE A 452 -14.75 -6.12 25.93
CA ILE A 452 -13.28 -6.16 26.08
C ILE A 452 -12.64 -4.79 26.27
N HIS A 453 -13.35 -3.71 25.99
CA HIS A 453 -12.96 -2.33 26.29
C HIS A 453 -13.89 -1.64 27.27
N SER A 454 -14.62 -2.43 28.06
CA SER A 454 -15.31 -1.92 29.23
C SER A 454 -14.28 -1.32 30.20
N LEU A 455 -13.96 -0.04 30.02
CA LEU A 455 -13.94 0.89 31.14
C LEU A 455 -15.21 0.59 31.91
N SER A 456 -15.09 0.26 33.20
CA SER A 456 -16.21 -0.16 34.03
C SER A 456 -17.41 0.77 33.79
N LEU A 457 -18.63 0.23 33.78
CA LEU A 457 -19.84 1.07 33.71
C LEU A 457 -19.84 2.18 34.78
N GLU A 458 -19.11 1.98 35.88
CA GLU A 458 -18.76 3.00 36.88
C GLU A 458 -17.87 4.12 36.31
N GLU A 459 -16.80 3.84 35.56
CA GLU A 459 -15.93 4.86 34.94
C GLU A 459 -16.62 5.65 33.82
N LYS A 460 -17.40 5.01 32.95
CA LYS A 460 -18.13 5.72 31.87
C LYS A 460 -19.22 6.64 32.43
N THR A 461 -19.79 6.33 33.61
CA THR A 461 -20.83 7.15 34.28
C THR A 461 -20.31 8.03 35.41
N ASN A 462 -19.05 7.88 35.84
CA ASN A 462 -18.44 8.68 36.90
C ASN A 462 -18.30 10.14 36.44
N PRO A 463 -19.01 11.09 37.09
CA PRO A 463 -18.90 12.51 36.75
C PRO A 463 -17.48 13.05 36.82
N ILE A 464 -16.63 12.50 37.68
CA ILE A 464 -15.21 12.88 37.83
C ILE A 464 -14.39 12.43 36.63
N PHE A 465 -14.60 11.20 36.15
CA PHE A 465 -13.91 10.69 34.96
C PHE A 465 -14.36 11.45 33.71
N GLN A 466 -15.67 11.63 33.53
CA GLN A 466 -16.23 12.46 32.46
C GLN A 466 -15.71 13.90 32.56
N PHE A 467 -15.57 14.45 33.76
CA PHE A 467 -14.98 15.77 33.96
C PHE A 467 -13.50 15.81 33.58
N GLN A 468 -12.71 14.77 33.90
CA GLN A 468 -11.30 14.66 33.52
C GLN A 468 -11.11 14.56 32.00
N VAL A 469 -11.91 13.73 31.32
CA VAL A 469 -11.91 13.64 29.85
C VAL A 469 -12.27 14.99 29.24
N ASN A 470 -13.36 15.61 29.69
CA ASN A 470 -13.78 16.93 29.23
C ASN A 470 -12.71 18.02 29.48
N LEU A 471 -12.00 17.97 30.61
CA LEU A 471 -10.89 18.88 30.92
C LEU A 471 -9.72 18.66 29.95
N MET A 472 -9.36 17.42 29.66
CA MET A 472 -8.28 17.08 28.73
C MET A 472 -8.62 17.52 27.30
N GLU A 473 -9.82 17.26 26.81
CA GLU A 473 -10.24 17.71 25.49
C GLU A 473 -10.26 19.24 25.39
N ARG A 474 -10.78 19.92 26.41
CA ARG A 474 -10.74 21.39 26.49
C ARG A 474 -9.30 21.91 26.50
N TYR A 475 -8.41 21.25 27.23
CA TYR A 475 -6.99 21.60 27.26
C TYR A 475 -6.37 21.46 25.87
N ILE A 476 -6.58 20.33 25.19
CA ILE A 476 -6.05 20.07 23.86
C ILE A 476 -6.54 21.14 22.89
N ILE A 477 -7.85 21.37 22.80
CA ILE A 477 -8.42 22.35 21.88
C ILE A 477 -7.95 23.78 22.17
N SER A 478 -7.93 24.19 23.44
CA SER A 478 -7.47 25.53 23.83
C SER A 478 -6.01 25.76 23.45
N ASN A 479 -5.15 24.78 23.69
CA ASN A 479 -3.74 24.89 23.34
C ASN A 479 -3.49 24.77 21.84
N SER A 480 -4.24 23.96 21.11
CA SER A 480 -4.21 23.90 19.64
C SER A 480 -4.57 25.25 19.02
N ASN A 481 -5.62 25.90 19.51
CA ASN A 481 -6.00 27.25 19.07
C ASN A 481 -4.90 28.28 19.35
N THR A 482 -4.32 28.21 20.55
CA THR A 482 -3.22 29.09 20.95
C THR A 482 -1.99 28.88 20.07
N TYR A 483 -1.67 27.63 19.76
CA TYR A 483 -0.57 27.26 18.88
C TYR A 483 -0.78 27.82 17.47
N VAL A 484 -1.92 27.55 16.83
CA VAL A 484 -2.23 28.01 15.47
C VAL A 484 -2.13 29.53 15.37
N ASN A 485 -2.75 30.26 16.30
CA ASN A 485 -2.72 31.72 16.32
C ASN A 485 -1.31 32.31 16.56
N ARG A 486 -0.36 31.52 17.09
CA ARG A 486 1.03 31.93 17.34
C ARG A 486 2.02 31.49 16.27
N THR A 487 1.62 30.66 15.30
CA THR A 487 2.51 30.17 14.23
C THR A 487 3.06 31.29 13.33
N GLY A 488 2.31 32.38 13.17
CA GLY A 488 2.63 33.46 12.23
C GLY A 488 2.26 33.15 10.76
N ASP A 489 1.78 31.94 10.47
CA ASP A 489 1.27 31.57 9.14
C ASP A 489 -0.18 32.04 8.99
N LYS A 490 -0.36 33.20 8.34
CA LYS A 490 -1.70 33.78 8.09
C LYS A 490 -2.62 32.83 7.34
N THR A 491 -2.08 32.06 6.40
CA THR A 491 -2.84 31.08 5.61
C THR A 491 -3.40 29.99 6.52
N MET A 492 -2.56 29.49 7.44
CA MET A 492 -2.95 28.49 8.43
C MET A 492 -4.02 29.01 9.37
N VAL A 493 -3.84 30.21 9.90
CA VAL A 493 -4.80 30.84 10.81
C VAL A 493 -6.16 31.03 10.13
N GLU A 494 -6.18 31.57 8.92
CA GLU A 494 -7.43 31.78 8.18
C GLU A 494 -8.15 30.47 7.85
N PHE A 495 -7.41 29.46 7.40
CA PHE A 495 -7.99 28.14 7.12
C PHE A 495 -8.55 27.49 8.38
N TYR A 496 -7.77 27.53 9.47
CA TYR A 496 -8.14 26.93 10.74
C TYR A 496 -9.39 27.58 11.32
N GLN A 497 -9.51 28.92 11.26
CA GLN A 497 -10.69 29.65 11.71
C GLN A 497 -11.93 29.35 10.87
N LYS A 498 -11.81 29.28 9.54
CA LYS A 498 -12.93 28.96 8.64
C LYS A 498 -13.44 27.53 8.81
N ASN A 499 -12.58 26.61 9.26
CA ASN A 499 -12.88 25.18 9.38
C ASN A 499 -12.81 24.69 10.84
N TYR A 500 -12.99 25.61 11.80
CA TYR A 500 -12.69 25.36 13.21
C TYR A 500 -13.42 24.14 13.78
N ASP A 501 -14.74 24.03 13.56
CA ASP A 501 -15.53 22.94 14.14
C ASP A 501 -15.08 21.56 13.64
N ARG A 502 -14.76 21.46 12.36
CA ARG A 502 -14.24 20.23 11.74
C ARG A 502 -12.84 19.90 12.27
N LEU A 503 -11.93 20.88 12.25
CA LEU A 503 -10.54 20.66 12.66
C LEU A 503 -10.40 20.37 14.14
N ARG A 504 -11.24 20.99 14.99
CA ARG A 504 -11.38 20.64 16.41
C ARG A 504 -11.63 19.14 16.59
N GLN A 505 -12.62 18.59 15.87
CA GLN A 505 -12.94 17.17 16.02
C GLN A 505 -11.83 16.27 15.46
N ASN A 506 -11.25 16.65 14.31
CA ASN A 506 -10.12 15.91 13.76
C ASN A 506 -8.94 15.85 14.72
N ILE A 507 -8.62 16.95 15.41
CA ILE A 507 -7.56 17.00 16.43
C ILE A 507 -7.84 16.05 17.60
N LEU A 508 -9.09 16.01 18.09
CA LEU A 508 -9.47 15.14 19.21
C LEU A 508 -9.45 13.67 18.79
N ASN A 509 -10.06 13.34 17.65
CA ASN A 509 -10.07 11.98 17.11
C ASN A 509 -8.65 11.47 16.91
N ARG A 510 -7.77 12.30 16.34
CA ARG A 510 -6.38 11.95 16.11
C ARG A 510 -5.62 11.69 17.41
N PHE A 511 -5.89 12.46 18.45
CA PHE A 511 -5.34 12.22 19.78
C PHE A 511 -5.87 10.91 20.38
N HIS A 512 -7.16 10.62 20.24
CA HIS A 512 -7.79 9.40 20.79
C HIS A 512 -7.38 8.12 20.05
N GLU A 513 -7.08 8.19 18.75
CA GLU A 513 -6.58 7.06 17.94
C GLU A 513 -5.24 6.52 18.45
N ASP A 514 -4.30 7.43 18.79
CA ASP A 514 -2.99 7.07 19.34
C ASP A 514 -2.49 8.15 20.31
N PRO A 515 -2.96 8.14 21.57
CA PRO A 515 -2.56 9.15 22.55
C PRO A 515 -1.05 9.14 22.81
N THR A 516 -0.42 7.96 22.77
CA THR A 516 0.99 7.78 23.13
C THR A 516 1.93 8.52 22.20
N ARG A 517 1.58 8.63 20.91
CA ARG A 517 2.34 9.37 19.90
C ARG A 517 2.42 10.88 20.17
N TYR A 518 1.43 11.42 20.88
CA TYR A 518 1.33 12.86 21.15
C TYR A 518 1.59 13.21 22.61
N LEU A 519 2.17 12.30 23.38
CA LEU A 519 2.62 12.55 24.75
C LEU A 519 4.15 12.73 24.79
N SER A 520 4.62 13.51 25.77
CA SER A 520 6.05 13.55 26.11
C SER A 520 6.54 12.15 26.51
N PRO A 521 7.86 11.85 26.39
CA PRO A 521 8.42 10.59 26.87
C PRO A 521 8.12 10.29 28.35
N GLU A 522 7.99 11.35 29.16
CA GLU A 522 7.62 11.29 30.58
C GLU A 522 6.10 11.16 30.80
N LEU A 523 5.29 11.15 29.73
CA LEU A 523 3.83 11.05 29.72
C LEU A 523 3.11 12.17 30.51
N ASP A 524 3.77 13.29 30.74
CA ASP A 524 3.28 14.41 31.55
C ASP A 524 2.66 15.56 30.74
N LYS A 525 2.87 15.59 29.41
CA LYS A 525 2.46 16.70 28.53
C LYS A 525 1.98 16.22 27.17
N VAL A 526 0.95 16.88 26.65
CA VAL A 526 0.53 16.72 25.25
C VAL A 526 1.40 17.59 24.34
N LEU A 527 1.98 16.97 23.30
CA LEU A 527 2.79 17.60 22.25
C LEU A 527 1.90 18.27 21.20
N ILE A 528 1.22 19.35 21.59
CA ILE A 528 0.26 20.11 20.75
C ILE A 528 0.80 20.47 19.35
N PRO A 529 2.05 20.95 19.18
CA PRO A 529 2.56 21.25 17.84
C PRO A 529 2.56 20.03 16.91
N ALA A 530 2.99 18.87 17.41
CA ALA A 530 3.03 17.65 16.62
C ALA A 530 1.63 17.17 16.26
N LEU A 531 0.68 17.24 17.21
CA LEU A 531 -0.71 16.87 16.99
C LEU A 531 -1.39 17.76 15.93
N VAL A 532 -1.25 19.09 16.04
CA VAL A 532 -1.84 20.03 15.09
C VAL A 532 -1.19 19.90 13.71
N GLN A 533 0.15 19.78 13.64
CA GLN A 533 0.84 19.61 12.36
C GLN A 533 0.47 18.29 11.67
N ASP A 534 0.44 17.18 12.40
CA ASP A 534 0.02 15.89 11.84
C ASP A 534 -1.45 15.95 11.39
N THR A 535 -2.33 16.61 12.14
CA THR A 535 -3.72 16.80 11.71
C THR A 535 -3.81 17.61 10.41
N MET A 536 -3.04 18.68 10.28
CA MET A 536 -3.07 19.57 9.11
C MET A 536 -2.44 18.92 7.87
N VAL A 537 -1.30 18.25 8.01
CA VAL A 537 -0.61 17.57 6.89
C VAL A 537 -1.46 16.44 6.31
N ASN A 538 -2.29 15.80 7.15
CA ASN A 538 -3.22 14.77 6.71
C ASN A 538 -4.60 15.33 6.30
N ASP A 539 -4.83 16.65 6.37
CA ASP A 539 -6.09 17.27 5.95
C ASP A 539 -6.02 17.70 4.47
N GLU A 540 -6.75 16.99 3.60
CA GLU A 540 -6.71 17.28 2.16
C GLU A 540 -7.18 18.71 1.82
N LEU A 541 -8.15 19.26 2.57
CA LEU A 541 -8.63 20.62 2.32
C LEU A 541 -7.56 21.65 2.67
N TRP A 542 -6.80 21.42 3.74
CA TRP A 542 -5.64 22.25 4.09
C TRP A 542 -4.60 22.24 2.98
N LEU A 543 -4.16 21.06 2.52
CA LEU A 543 -3.14 20.94 1.47
C LEU A 543 -3.53 21.68 0.19
N ARG A 544 -4.81 21.58 -0.21
CA ARG A 544 -5.35 22.30 -1.38
C ARG A 544 -5.39 23.81 -1.14
N TYR A 545 -5.85 24.23 0.04
CA TYR A 545 -5.93 25.65 0.41
C TYR A 545 -4.53 26.29 0.48
N GLU A 546 -3.59 25.62 1.13
CA GLU A 546 -2.20 26.04 1.28
C GLU A 546 -1.51 26.21 -0.08
N THR A 547 -1.65 25.23 -0.97
CA THR A 547 -1.06 25.30 -2.33
C THR A 547 -1.52 26.53 -3.10
N ILE A 548 -2.79 26.93 -2.96
CA ILE A 548 -3.36 28.06 -3.71
C ILE A 548 -3.00 29.40 -3.07
N HIS A 549 -3.14 29.52 -1.75
CA HIS A 549 -2.97 30.81 -1.06
C HIS A 549 -1.50 31.12 -0.74
N LYS A 550 -0.59 30.14 -0.86
CA LYS A 550 0.86 30.39 -0.88
C LYS A 550 1.40 30.66 -2.30
N PHE A 551 0.56 30.56 -3.34
CA PHE A 551 0.98 30.86 -4.70
C PHE A 551 1.19 32.37 -4.89
N LYS A 552 2.41 32.78 -5.25
CA LYS A 552 2.81 34.20 -5.43
C LYS A 552 1.85 34.99 -6.35
N HIS A 553 1.28 34.32 -7.35
CA HIS A 553 0.39 34.94 -8.33
C HIS A 553 -1.09 34.54 -8.17
N GLU A 554 -1.56 34.22 -6.96
CA GLU A 554 -2.96 33.80 -6.69
C GLU A 554 -4.02 34.68 -7.39
N ASN A 555 -3.77 35.98 -7.52
CA ASN A 555 -4.68 36.93 -8.18
C ASN A 555 -5.02 36.61 -9.65
N VAL A 556 -4.19 35.84 -10.36
CA VAL A 556 -4.44 35.46 -11.77
C VAL A 556 -5.69 34.59 -11.90
N PHE A 557 -6.10 33.89 -10.84
CA PHE A 557 -7.32 33.08 -10.82
C PHE A 557 -8.60 33.91 -10.94
N ASN A 558 -8.53 35.21 -10.65
CA ASN A 558 -9.65 36.14 -10.86
C ASN A 558 -9.69 36.69 -12.30
N LYS A 559 -8.60 36.52 -13.05
CA LYS A 559 -8.39 37.04 -14.40
C LYS A 559 -7.98 35.92 -15.36
N THR A 560 -8.79 34.85 -15.37
CA THR A 560 -8.59 33.69 -16.23
C THR A 560 -9.48 33.77 -17.47
N PHE A 561 -8.94 33.53 -18.66
CA PHE A 561 -9.63 33.69 -19.94
C PHE A 561 -9.37 32.51 -20.90
N VAL A 562 -10.27 32.32 -21.87
CA VAL A 562 -10.06 31.50 -23.08
C VAL A 562 -10.29 32.38 -24.28
N LYS A 563 -9.51 32.18 -25.35
CA LYS A 563 -9.69 32.88 -26.62
C LYS A 563 -9.65 31.89 -27.77
N ASN A 564 -10.53 32.03 -28.76
CA ASN A 564 -10.54 31.16 -29.94
C ASN A 564 -9.63 31.68 -31.07
N THR A 565 -9.45 30.89 -32.14
CA THR A 565 -8.59 31.22 -33.30
C THR A 565 -9.03 32.45 -34.09
N ILE A 566 -10.25 32.98 -33.84
CA ILE A 566 -10.82 34.16 -34.50
C ILE A 566 -10.83 35.37 -33.54
N GLY A 567 -10.17 35.25 -32.39
CA GLY A 567 -9.98 36.34 -31.42
C GLY A 567 -11.13 36.56 -30.43
N GLN A 568 -12.16 35.72 -30.40
CA GLN A 568 -13.25 35.85 -29.41
C GLN A 568 -12.82 35.34 -28.04
N GLN A 569 -12.97 36.18 -27.02
CA GLN A 569 -12.53 35.92 -25.64
C GLN A 569 -13.70 35.69 -24.69
N ALA A 570 -13.55 34.77 -23.74
CA ALA A 570 -14.47 34.55 -22.63
C ALA A 570 -13.72 34.44 -21.29
N GLN A 571 -14.31 34.98 -20.21
CA GLN A 571 -13.76 34.82 -18.87
C GLN A 571 -14.14 33.46 -18.29
N MET A 572 -13.21 32.86 -17.56
CA MET A 572 -13.38 31.57 -16.91
C MET A 572 -13.37 31.67 -15.40
N LYS A 573 -14.17 30.82 -14.74
CA LYS A 573 -14.08 30.56 -13.30
C LYS A 573 -13.55 29.14 -13.07
N LEU A 574 -12.43 29.06 -12.35
CA LEU A 574 -11.80 27.81 -11.96
C LEU A 574 -12.22 27.44 -10.53
N ASP A 575 -12.54 26.16 -10.31
CA ASP A 575 -12.74 25.60 -8.97
C ASP A 575 -11.41 25.41 -8.22
N MET A 576 -11.46 24.98 -6.95
CA MET A 576 -10.26 24.78 -6.13
C MET A 576 -9.29 23.75 -6.71
N GLU A 577 -9.78 22.63 -7.28
CA GLU A 577 -8.89 21.64 -7.90
C GLU A 577 -8.26 22.17 -9.19
N GLN A 578 -9.03 22.88 -10.01
CA GLN A 578 -8.53 23.50 -11.23
C GLN A 578 -7.47 24.56 -10.93
N LYS A 579 -7.67 25.40 -9.90
CA LYS A 579 -6.64 26.35 -9.44
C LYS A 579 -5.39 25.63 -8.97
N ARG A 580 -5.53 24.55 -8.18
CA ARG A 580 -4.39 23.74 -7.71
C ARG A 580 -3.62 23.10 -8.86
N LEU A 581 -4.30 22.62 -9.90
CA LEU A 581 -3.66 22.07 -11.10
C LEU A 581 -2.88 23.14 -11.87
N VAL A 582 -3.38 24.37 -11.92
CA VAL A 582 -2.63 25.51 -12.48
C VAL A 582 -1.37 25.79 -11.67
N VAL A 583 -1.45 25.86 -10.32
CA VAL A 583 -0.25 26.04 -9.47
C VAL A 583 0.74 24.88 -9.68
N LYS A 584 0.27 23.63 -9.67
CA LYS A 584 1.13 22.45 -9.87
C LYS A 584 1.84 22.48 -11.22
N GLN A 585 1.15 22.90 -12.28
CA GLN A 585 1.75 23.02 -13.61
C GLN A 585 2.71 24.20 -13.70
N PHE A 586 2.45 25.31 -12.99
CA PHE A 586 3.36 26.44 -12.88
C PHE A 586 4.67 26.03 -12.20
N GLU A 587 4.58 25.37 -11.04
CA GLU A 587 5.74 24.89 -10.28
C GLU A 587 6.57 23.85 -11.06
N LYS A 588 5.91 23.03 -11.89
CA LYS A 588 6.56 22.03 -12.76
C LYS A 588 7.19 22.65 -14.02
N THR A 589 6.62 23.74 -14.54
CA THR A 589 7.04 24.34 -15.81
C THR A 589 8.27 25.22 -15.65
N PHE A 590 8.33 26.01 -14.58
CA PHE A 590 9.33 27.07 -14.42
C PHE A 590 10.38 26.71 -13.38
N THR A 591 11.64 27.06 -13.62
CA THR A 591 12.71 26.96 -12.61
C THR A 591 12.49 27.96 -11.49
N ASP A 592 13.17 27.77 -10.36
CA ASP A 592 13.13 28.76 -9.29
C ASP A 592 13.69 30.12 -9.74
N ASP A 593 14.69 30.14 -10.63
CA ASP A 593 15.23 31.38 -11.24
C ASP A 593 14.20 32.06 -12.15
N GLU A 594 13.50 31.32 -13.02
CA GLU A 594 12.43 31.87 -13.86
C GLU A 594 11.27 32.41 -13.02
N LYS A 595 10.89 31.72 -11.94
CA LYS A 595 9.85 32.18 -10.99
C LYS A 595 10.23 33.48 -10.28
N LEU A 596 11.53 33.68 -10.01
CA LEU A 596 12.03 34.91 -9.42
C LEU A 596 11.92 36.09 -10.42
N GLU A 597 12.17 35.85 -11.70
CA GLU A 597 12.02 36.84 -12.78
C GLU A 597 10.56 37.26 -13.02
N PHE A 598 9.59 36.40 -12.73
CA PHE A 598 8.18 36.76 -12.77
C PHE A 598 7.79 37.63 -11.56
N GLU A 599 8.11 38.93 -11.61
CA GLU A 599 7.69 39.88 -10.58
C GLU A 599 6.16 39.94 -10.45
N HIS A 600 5.47 40.05 -11.59
CA HIS A 600 4.01 40.10 -11.65
C HIS A 600 3.49 39.38 -12.90
N ILE A 601 2.35 38.69 -12.74
CA ILE A 601 1.58 38.07 -13.82
C ILE A 601 0.17 38.65 -13.73
N ASP A 602 -0.30 39.25 -14.81
CA ASP A 602 -1.56 39.99 -14.84
C ASP A 602 -2.76 39.11 -15.15
N GLU A 603 -2.62 38.19 -16.11
CA GLU A 603 -3.72 37.39 -16.66
C GLU A 603 -3.29 35.95 -16.92
N LEU A 604 -4.24 35.02 -16.79
CA LEU A 604 -4.09 33.61 -17.12
C LEU A 604 -4.94 33.29 -18.35
N TYR A 605 -4.37 32.72 -19.40
CA TYR A 605 -5.14 32.23 -20.55
C TYR A 605 -5.05 30.70 -20.63
N ILE A 606 -6.20 30.05 -20.70
CA ILE A 606 -6.28 28.62 -20.95
C ILE A 606 -6.34 28.39 -22.45
N VAL A 607 -5.40 27.60 -22.97
CA VAL A 607 -5.24 27.33 -24.39
C VAL A 607 -5.53 25.86 -24.63
N ASN A 608 -6.65 25.55 -25.27
CA ASN A 608 -7.07 24.17 -25.54
C ASN A 608 -6.42 23.62 -26.81
N LYS A 609 -6.13 24.49 -27.78
CA LYS A 609 -5.44 24.14 -29.02
C LYS A 609 -4.38 25.19 -29.30
N TYR A 610 -3.16 24.79 -29.68
CA TYR A 610 -2.07 25.76 -29.88
C TYR A 610 -2.40 26.80 -30.96
N GLN A 611 -3.25 26.48 -31.94
CA GLN A 611 -3.74 27.43 -32.93
C GLN A 611 -4.47 28.63 -32.32
N GLU A 612 -5.02 28.49 -31.10
CA GLU A 612 -5.68 29.57 -30.36
C GLU A 612 -4.67 30.64 -29.88
N LEU A 613 -3.37 30.36 -29.87
CA LEU A 613 -2.32 31.34 -29.55
C LEU A 613 -2.34 32.52 -30.52
N SER A 614 -2.64 32.27 -31.80
CA SER A 614 -2.80 33.31 -32.81
C SER A 614 -3.87 34.34 -32.42
N GLY A 615 -4.99 33.86 -31.87
CA GLY A 615 -6.05 34.72 -31.35
C GLY A 615 -5.62 35.49 -30.11
N ILE A 616 -4.72 34.96 -29.26
CA ILE A 616 -4.23 35.64 -28.06
C ILE A 616 -3.24 36.76 -28.41
N ILE A 617 -2.31 36.49 -29.32
CA ILE A 617 -1.21 37.41 -29.67
C ILE A 617 -1.61 38.41 -30.76
N ASP A 618 -2.65 38.09 -31.55
CA ASP A 618 -3.38 38.92 -32.54
C ASP A 618 -2.94 40.40 -32.70
N ILE A 619 -1.79 40.60 -33.33
CA ILE A 619 -1.20 41.89 -33.68
C ILE A 619 -0.74 41.79 -35.15
N GLU A 620 -1.60 42.22 -36.07
CA GLU A 620 -1.32 42.20 -37.51
C GLU A 620 -0.13 43.09 -37.89
N GLY A 621 0.73 42.60 -38.78
CA GLY A 621 1.84 43.36 -39.36
C GLY A 621 3.08 43.55 -38.47
N SER A 622 3.15 42.90 -37.29
CA SER A 622 4.32 42.93 -36.42
C SER A 622 5.18 41.67 -36.57
N ASP A 623 6.40 41.83 -37.08
CA ASP A 623 7.37 40.74 -37.17
C ASP A 623 7.70 40.15 -35.78
N ASN A 624 7.80 41.00 -34.75
CA ASN A 624 8.03 40.56 -33.37
C ASN A 624 6.88 39.69 -32.83
N ALA A 625 5.63 40.03 -33.16
CA ALA A 625 4.47 39.22 -32.77
C ALA A 625 4.48 37.86 -33.47
N LYS A 626 4.87 37.84 -34.76
CA LYS A 626 5.03 36.61 -35.54
C LYS A 626 6.13 35.71 -34.98
N PHE A 627 7.30 36.28 -34.68
CA PHE A 627 8.41 35.54 -34.05
C PHE A 627 8.03 34.99 -32.67
N LEU A 628 7.33 35.77 -31.85
CA LEU A 628 6.84 35.32 -30.55
C LEU A 628 5.83 34.17 -30.69
N LEU A 629 4.89 34.30 -31.63
CA LEU A 629 3.90 33.25 -31.92
C LEU A 629 4.59 31.97 -32.38
N GLU A 630 5.50 32.04 -33.35
CA GLU A 630 6.28 30.90 -33.83
C GLU A 630 7.09 30.25 -32.70
N ALA A 631 7.71 31.05 -31.81
CA ALA A 631 8.46 30.55 -30.67
C ALA A 631 7.56 29.83 -29.65
N LEU A 632 6.37 30.37 -29.35
CA LEU A 632 5.41 29.77 -28.43
C LEU A 632 4.78 28.50 -29.00
N GLU A 633 4.44 28.50 -30.30
CA GLU A 633 3.97 27.32 -31.02
C GLU A 633 5.04 26.22 -31.01
N MET A 634 6.28 26.53 -31.40
CA MET A 634 7.40 25.59 -31.34
C MET A 634 7.65 25.05 -29.92
N LYS A 635 7.46 25.88 -28.89
CA LYS A 635 7.60 25.45 -27.49
C LYS A 635 6.53 24.43 -27.09
N TRP A 636 5.36 24.42 -27.74
CA TRP A 636 4.18 23.63 -27.39
C TRP A 636 3.79 22.55 -28.42
N ILE A 637 4.44 22.51 -29.59
CA ILE A 637 4.28 21.43 -30.57
C ILE A 637 4.65 20.07 -29.94
N GLY A 638 3.78 19.07 -30.13
CA GLY A 638 3.97 17.70 -29.61
C GLY A 638 3.74 17.56 -28.09
N LYS A 639 3.32 18.64 -27.44
CA LYS A 639 3.46 18.83 -26.01
C LYS A 639 2.05 19.02 -25.37
N LYS A 640 1.64 18.10 -24.47
CA LYS A 640 0.29 18.05 -23.84
C LYS A 640 0.05 18.93 -22.58
N GLU A 641 1.07 19.20 -21.77
CA GLU A 641 1.06 20.03 -20.53
C GLU A 641 2.29 20.95 -20.39
N GLY A 642 2.12 22.27 -20.35
CA GLY A 642 3.20 23.20 -20.04
C GLY A 642 2.67 24.61 -19.91
N MET A 643 3.49 25.53 -19.40
CA MET A 643 3.14 26.94 -19.35
C MET A 643 4.14 27.79 -20.09
N SER A 644 3.70 28.99 -20.47
CA SER A 644 4.57 30.02 -21.00
C SER A 644 4.16 31.35 -20.40
N VAL A 645 5.13 32.14 -19.97
CA VAL A 645 4.91 33.55 -19.65
C VAL A 645 5.48 34.37 -20.78
N PHE A 646 4.75 35.39 -21.22
CA PHE A 646 5.29 36.44 -22.07
C PHE A 646 4.76 37.79 -21.61
N SER A 647 5.50 38.85 -21.90
CA SER A 647 5.04 40.22 -21.71
C SER A 647 4.86 40.88 -23.07
N TYR A 648 3.85 41.75 -23.22
CA TYR A 648 3.70 42.54 -24.45
C TYR A 648 4.88 43.49 -24.71
N SER A 649 5.77 43.71 -23.74
CA SER A 649 7.05 44.40 -23.93
C SER A 649 8.01 43.67 -24.89
N SER A 650 7.80 42.36 -25.12
CA SER A 650 8.55 41.60 -26.12
C SER A 650 8.10 41.90 -27.55
N ILE A 651 6.92 42.51 -27.72
CA ILE A 651 6.36 42.84 -29.04
C ILE A 651 6.46 44.35 -29.29
N PHE A 652 6.15 45.16 -28.28
CA PHE A 652 6.13 46.62 -28.36
C PHE A 652 7.25 47.24 -27.54
N ASP A 653 7.92 48.23 -28.12
CA ASP A 653 8.91 49.02 -27.39
C ASP A 653 8.23 49.83 -26.27
N LYS A 654 8.90 49.99 -25.12
CA LYS A 654 8.39 50.74 -23.96
C LYS A 654 8.08 52.21 -24.30
N SER A 655 8.71 52.78 -25.32
CA SER A 655 8.36 54.10 -25.84
C SER A 655 6.96 54.16 -26.45
N MET A 656 6.40 53.04 -26.92
CA MET A 656 5.07 53.00 -27.56
C MET A 656 3.92 52.89 -26.55
N LEU A 657 4.21 52.82 -25.25
CA LEU A 657 3.23 52.57 -24.19
C LEU A 657 2.12 53.63 -24.13
N PHE A 658 2.33 54.85 -24.66
CA PHE A 658 1.29 55.87 -24.75
C PHE A 658 0.32 55.67 -25.93
N ALA A 659 0.76 55.01 -27.01
CA ALA A 659 0.02 54.88 -28.28
C ALA A 659 -0.64 53.50 -28.49
N ILE A 660 -0.21 52.47 -27.75
CA ILE A 660 -0.77 51.12 -27.84
C ILE A 660 -2.15 51.02 -27.18
N ASP A 661 -2.99 50.07 -27.63
CA ASP A 661 -4.31 49.82 -27.06
C ASP A 661 -4.21 49.44 -25.56
N PRO A 662 -5.06 50.01 -24.66
CA PRO A 662 -5.09 49.68 -23.24
C PRO A 662 -5.20 48.18 -22.93
N LYS A 663 -5.77 47.36 -23.82
CA LYS A 663 -5.92 45.91 -23.62
C LYS A 663 -4.58 45.18 -23.45
N TYR A 664 -3.48 45.76 -23.94
CA TYR A 664 -2.12 45.22 -23.83
C TYR A 664 -1.33 45.78 -22.63
N LYS A 665 -1.89 46.69 -21.84
CA LYS A 665 -1.21 47.41 -20.73
C LYS A 665 -1.73 46.98 -19.37
N THR A 666 -0.89 47.09 -18.34
CA THR A 666 -1.29 46.89 -16.93
C THR A 666 -2.46 47.82 -16.57
N ALA A 667 -3.22 47.47 -15.53
CA ALA A 667 -4.41 48.25 -15.13
C ALA A 667 -4.10 49.72 -14.77
N ASP A 668 -2.87 50.02 -14.35
CA ASP A 668 -2.40 51.38 -14.07
C ASP A 668 -1.76 52.08 -15.29
N GLY A 669 -1.68 51.38 -16.43
CA GLY A 669 -1.18 51.89 -17.71
C GLY A 669 0.31 52.22 -17.75
N LYS A 670 1.10 51.76 -16.76
CA LYS A 670 2.53 52.09 -16.66
C LYS A 670 3.46 51.07 -17.28
N ASP A 671 3.00 49.84 -17.48
CA ASP A 671 3.77 48.79 -18.14
C ASP A 671 2.89 47.94 -19.06
N PHE A 672 3.52 47.04 -19.80
CA PHE A 672 2.84 46.04 -20.62
C PHE A 672 2.42 44.84 -19.76
N LYS A 673 1.24 44.26 -20.05
CA LYS A 673 0.76 43.09 -19.29
C LYS A 673 1.69 41.90 -19.47
N SER A 674 1.89 41.16 -18.38
CA SER A 674 2.49 39.83 -18.40
C SER A 674 1.40 38.77 -18.39
N ILE A 675 1.44 37.88 -19.39
CA ILE A 675 0.42 36.87 -19.64
C ILE A 675 0.99 35.49 -19.34
N LEU A 676 0.28 34.73 -18.51
CA LEU A 676 0.55 33.33 -18.25
C LEU A 676 -0.38 32.46 -19.11
N LEU A 677 0.23 31.67 -19.98
CA LEU A 677 -0.46 30.74 -20.87
C LEU A 677 -0.44 29.34 -20.24
N TYR A 678 -1.61 28.75 -20.03
CA TYR A 678 -1.79 27.38 -19.58
C TYR A 678 -2.13 26.50 -20.79
N ASN A 679 -1.26 25.55 -21.13
CA ASN A 679 -1.54 24.57 -22.16
C ASN A 679 -2.49 23.49 -21.60
N ASN A 680 -3.75 23.51 -22.06
CA ASN A 680 -4.80 22.55 -21.74
C ASN A 680 -5.08 21.59 -22.91
N SER A 681 -4.15 21.43 -23.86
CA SER A 681 -4.33 20.50 -24.99
C SER A 681 -4.46 19.03 -24.56
N GLY A 682 -3.90 18.67 -23.40
CA GLY A 682 -4.12 17.38 -22.76
C GLY A 682 -5.47 17.23 -22.04
N GLY A 683 -6.27 18.30 -21.91
CA GLY A 683 -7.56 18.29 -21.22
C GLY A 683 -7.47 18.16 -19.70
N SER A 684 -6.32 18.48 -19.10
CA SER A 684 -6.02 18.31 -17.68
C SER A 684 -6.99 19.06 -16.74
N LEU A 685 -7.49 20.23 -17.16
CA LEU A 685 -8.43 21.01 -16.35
C LEU A 685 -9.88 20.50 -16.41
N LYS A 686 -10.19 19.51 -17.26
CA LYS A 686 -11.54 18.93 -17.45
C LYS A 686 -12.63 20.02 -17.57
N LEU A 687 -12.34 21.06 -18.36
CA LEU A 687 -13.21 22.24 -18.49
C LEU A 687 -14.58 21.86 -19.08
N THR A 688 -15.63 22.40 -18.47
CA THR A 688 -17.02 22.27 -18.93
C THR A 688 -17.60 23.62 -19.33
N LYS A 689 -18.77 23.63 -19.98
CA LYS A 689 -19.49 24.88 -20.30
C LYS A 689 -19.78 25.73 -19.06
N ASN A 690 -19.91 25.12 -17.88
CA ASN A 690 -20.16 25.81 -16.61
C ASN A 690 -18.95 26.65 -16.15
N ASN A 691 -17.75 26.37 -16.67
CA ASN A 691 -16.56 27.16 -16.36
C ASN A 691 -16.51 28.49 -17.13
N ILE A 692 -17.25 28.63 -18.23
CA ILE A 692 -17.36 29.89 -18.99
C ILE A 692 -18.34 30.79 -18.25
N ALA A 693 -17.89 31.97 -17.86
CA ALA A 693 -18.80 32.99 -17.33
C ALA A 693 -19.71 33.50 -18.46
N THR A 694 -20.98 33.12 -18.47
CA THR A 694 -21.97 33.67 -19.41
C THR A 694 -22.08 35.18 -19.23
N PRO A 695 -22.05 35.99 -20.30
CA PRO A 695 -22.39 37.40 -20.23
C PRO A 695 -23.87 37.54 -19.84
N GLN A 696 -24.19 38.26 -18.77
CA GLN A 696 -25.56 38.72 -18.55
C GLN A 696 -25.93 39.67 -19.71
N LYS A 697 -26.94 39.31 -20.50
CA LYS A 697 -27.56 40.22 -21.47
C LYS A 697 -28.14 41.42 -20.72
N SER A 698 -27.57 42.60 -20.93
CA SER A 698 -28.22 43.86 -20.61
C SER A 698 -29.34 44.12 -21.62
N ASN A 699 -30.57 43.72 -21.30
CA ASN A 699 -31.75 44.39 -21.85
C ASN A 699 -32.10 45.53 -20.90
N GLY A 700 -31.94 46.77 -21.37
CA GLY A 700 -32.28 47.96 -20.62
C GLY A 700 -33.77 48.29 -20.68
N LYS A 701 -34.24 48.92 -19.59
CA LYS A 701 -35.47 49.75 -19.42
C LYS A 701 -36.78 48.97 -19.62
N GLN A 702 -37.73 48.92 -18.68
CA GLN A 702 -38.24 49.96 -17.78
C GLN A 702 -39.07 49.30 -16.65
N GLU A 703 -39.42 50.10 -15.62
CA GLU A 703 -40.19 49.75 -14.40
C GLU A 703 -39.34 49.07 -13.31
N VAL A 704 -38.72 49.78 -12.36
CA VAL A 704 -39.31 50.73 -11.40
C VAL A 704 -40.67 50.21 -10.93
N GLU A 705 -40.68 49.31 -9.97
CA GLU A 705 -41.36 49.56 -8.70
C GLU A 705 -40.98 48.53 -7.63
N GLN A 706 -40.43 49.09 -6.56
CA GLN A 706 -40.66 48.71 -5.17
C GLN A 706 -40.09 47.39 -4.64
N SER A 707 -39.08 47.62 -3.81
CA SER A 707 -38.90 47.08 -2.45
C SER A 707 -38.15 45.76 -2.32
N ILE A 708 -37.25 45.54 -1.36
CA ILE A 708 -36.64 46.31 -0.27
C ILE A 708 -35.48 45.40 0.21
N GLN A 709 -34.29 45.98 0.51
CA GLN A 709 -33.30 45.53 1.54
C GLN A 709 -32.79 44.06 1.49
N LYS A 710 -31.50 43.72 1.63
CA LYS A 710 -30.40 44.27 2.43
C LYS A 710 -29.21 43.34 2.11
N GLU A 711 -28.04 43.85 1.74
CA GLU A 711 -26.78 43.16 2.08
C GLU A 711 -25.59 44.12 2.10
N LYS A 712 -24.75 43.93 3.11
CA LYS A 712 -23.81 44.92 3.70
C LYS A 712 -22.59 45.19 2.81
N THR A 713 -22.40 46.45 2.42
CA THR A 713 -21.09 46.99 2.00
C THR A 713 -20.14 47.21 3.19
N VAL A 714 -19.02 46.49 3.24
CA VAL A 714 -17.88 46.78 4.12
C VAL A 714 -17.13 48.01 3.57
N SER A 715 -16.92 49.04 4.38
CA SER A 715 -16.09 50.21 4.06
C SER A 715 -14.60 49.87 4.23
N LYS A 716 -13.75 50.17 3.22
CA LYS A 716 -12.29 50.09 3.35
C LYS A 716 -11.77 51.39 3.99
N GLU A 717 -10.82 51.32 4.92
CA GLU A 717 -10.13 52.49 5.50
C GLU A 717 -8.80 52.75 4.78
N ARG A 718 -8.34 54.00 4.77
CA ARG A 718 -7.05 54.44 4.23
C ARG A 718 -6.32 55.30 5.26
N THR A 719 -4.99 55.27 5.27
CA THR A 719 -4.18 56.10 6.17
C THR A 719 -3.27 57.06 5.40
N PHE A 720 -3.00 58.22 5.99
CA PHE A 720 -1.98 59.16 5.51
C PHE A 720 -1.29 59.86 6.67
N THR A 721 -0.10 60.41 6.42
CA THR A 721 0.70 61.09 7.44
C THR A 721 0.63 62.60 7.31
N VAL A 722 0.61 63.29 8.45
CA VAL A 722 0.58 64.75 8.58
C VAL A 722 1.74 65.17 9.45
N HIS A 723 2.72 65.86 8.87
CA HIS A 723 3.81 66.43 9.65
C HIS A 723 3.29 67.56 10.55
N HIS A 724 3.81 67.70 11.78
CA HIS A 724 3.31 68.66 12.76
C HIS A 724 3.25 70.12 12.25
N ASN A 725 4.21 70.53 11.41
CA ASN A 725 4.24 71.85 10.76
C ASN A 725 3.05 72.15 9.84
N LEU A 726 2.28 71.13 9.43
CA LEU A 726 1.06 71.33 8.63
C LEU A 726 -0.17 71.56 9.52
N ILE A 727 -0.08 71.33 10.83
CA ILE A 727 -1.14 71.61 11.78
C ILE A 727 -1.10 73.11 12.10
N THR A 728 -2.17 73.82 11.82
CA THR A 728 -2.23 75.29 11.95
C THR A 728 -3.08 75.76 13.10
N ARG A 729 -4.09 74.98 13.49
CA ARG A 729 -4.88 75.16 14.71
C ARG A 729 -5.24 73.80 15.27
N GLU A 730 -5.36 73.71 16.58
CA GLU A 730 -5.87 72.53 17.29
C GLU A 730 -7.09 72.95 18.09
N THR A 731 -8.15 72.16 17.99
CA THR A 731 -9.35 72.26 18.83
C THR A 731 -9.38 71.07 19.78
N ASP A 732 -10.31 71.04 20.74
CA ASP A 732 -10.39 69.94 21.70
C ASP A 732 -10.53 68.58 20.97
N ASP A 733 -11.32 68.55 19.89
CA ASP A 733 -11.70 67.31 19.21
C ASP A 733 -11.05 67.08 17.84
N SER A 734 -10.35 68.08 17.27
CA SER A 734 -9.81 67.98 15.90
C SER A 734 -8.56 68.82 15.64
N TYR A 735 -7.72 68.36 14.70
CA TYR A 735 -6.58 69.08 14.14
C TYR A 735 -6.99 69.82 12.85
N PHE A 736 -6.73 71.12 12.76
CA PHE A 736 -6.91 71.90 11.54
C PHE A 736 -5.61 71.94 10.75
N VAL A 737 -5.58 71.17 9.66
CA VAL A 737 -4.35 70.85 8.94
C VAL A 737 -4.37 71.44 7.54
N ARG A 738 -3.21 71.95 7.09
CA ARG A 738 -3.01 72.41 5.72
C ARG A 738 -2.79 71.21 4.81
N ILE A 739 -3.57 71.16 3.73
CA ILE A 739 -3.45 70.13 2.70
C ILE A 739 -2.25 70.46 1.81
N PRO A 740 -1.26 69.55 1.66
CA PRO A 740 -0.13 69.78 0.77
C PRO A 740 -0.57 69.72 -0.71
N ASN A 741 0.24 70.28 -1.60
CA ASN A 741 0.10 70.23 -3.07
C ASN A 741 -1.21 70.79 -3.64
N THR A 742 -1.80 71.76 -2.95
CA THR A 742 -2.93 72.53 -3.47
C THR A 742 -2.46 73.90 -3.96
N MET A 743 -2.80 74.28 -5.20
CA MET A 743 -2.36 75.56 -5.79
C MET A 743 -2.82 76.79 -4.99
N ALA A 744 -3.95 76.70 -4.29
CA ALA A 744 -4.37 77.65 -3.25
C ALA A 744 -4.24 77.00 -1.86
N LYS A 745 -3.96 77.77 -0.80
CA LYS A 745 -3.85 77.24 0.58
C LYS A 745 -5.20 76.68 1.04
N LYS A 746 -5.33 75.35 1.06
CA LYS A 746 -6.54 74.60 1.46
C LYS A 746 -6.28 73.84 2.76
N TYR A 747 -7.32 73.67 3.55
CA TYR A 747 -7.25 73.12 4.90
C TYR A 747 -8.37 72.11 5.14
N MET A 748 -8.21 71.22 6.11
CA MET A 748 -9.27 70.35 6.60
C MET A 748 -9.17 70.13 8.11
N TYR A 749 -10.28 69.75 8.74
CA TYR A 749 -10.26 69.23 10.10
C TYR A 749 -10.10 67.70 10.07
N ILE A 750 -9.21 67.19 10.90
CA ILE A 750 -9.04 65.75 11.15
C ILE A 750 -9.38 65.48 12.62
N PRO A 751 -10.39 64.64 12.91
CA PRO A 751 -10.75 64.29 14.28
C PRO A 751 -9.61 63.59 15.01
N LYS A 752 -9.32 63.99 16.27
CA LYS A 752 -8.22 63.38 17.03
C LYS A 752 -8.41 61.88 17.25
N LYS A 753 -9.66 61.45 17.42
CA LYS A 753 -10.05 60.04 17.60
C LYS A 753 -9.61 59.14 16.43
N ASP A 754 -9.44 59.71 15.24
CA ASP A 754 -9.09 59.00 14.02
C ASP A 754 -7.59 59.19 13.68
N THR A 755 -6.79 59.61 14.67
CA THR A 755 -5.36 59.92 14.50
C THR A 755 -4.47 59.36 15.59
N GLN A 756 -3.21 59.10 15.24
CA GLN A 756 -2.18 58.63 16.17
C GLN A 756 -0.83 59.30 15.89
N TRP A 757 -0.21 59.88 16.93
CA TRP A 757 1.12 60.48 16.81
C TRP A 757 2.23 59.42 16.77
N SER A 758 3.27 59.69 15.98
CA SER A 758 4.55 58.98 16.06
C SER A 758 5.21 59.18 17.42
N ALA A 759 6.09 58.27 17.83
CA ALA A 759 6.74 58.29 19.14
C ALA A 759 7.51 59.61 19.44
N ASN A 760 8.03 60.27 18.41
CA ASN A 760 8.72 61.56 18.51
C ASN A 760 7.81 62.80 18.37
N ARG A 761 6.49 62.61 18.21
CA ARG A 761 5.47 63.66 17.99
C ARG A 761 5.72 64.58 16.79
N GLU A 762 6.48 64.14 15.81
CA GLU A 762 6.71 64.93 14.59
C GLU A 762 5.70 64.64 13.48
N ILE A 763 5.10 63.44 13.48
CA ILE A 763 4.19 62.96 12.44
C ILE A 763 2.90 62.42 13.08
N LEU A 764 1.76 62.93 12.62
CA LEU A 764 0.43 62.46 12.96
C LEU A 764 -0.08 61.54 11.84
N VAL A 765 -0.40 60.28 12.15
CA VAL A 765 -1.04 59.35 11.22
C VAL A 765 -2.55 59.51 11.34
N ALA A 766 -3.24 59.81 10.23
CA ALA A 766 -4.69 59.91 10.18
C ALA A 766 -5.29 58.73 9.41
N THR A 767 -6.37 58.15 9.93
CA THR A 767 -7.13 57.05 9.30
C THR A 767 -8.49 57.56 8.86
N VAL A 768 -8.87 57.28 7.62
CA VAL A 768 -10.11 57.79 7.01
C VAL A 768 -10.84 56.70 6.23
N SER A 769 -12.17 56.69 6.25
CA SER A 769 -12.96 55.72 5.47
C SER A 769 -13.03 56.13 4.00
N THR A 770 -12.99 55.15 3.10
CA THR A 770 -13.15 55.36 1.65
C THR A 770 -14.54 55.89 1.26
N LYS A 771 -15.51 55.82 2.17
CA LYS A 771 -16.86 56.36 1.97
C LYS A 771 -17.02 57.80 2.47
N ASP A 772 -16.06 58.33 3.22
CA ASP A 772 -16.17 59.65 3.82
C ASP A 772 -15.91 60.76 2.80
N THR A 773 -16.57 61.89 3.04
CA THR A 773 -16.36 63.14 2.32
C THR A 773 -15.84 64.21 3.28
N PHE A 774 -14.80 64.93 2.86
CA PHE A 774 -14.05 65.87 3.67
C PHE A 774 -14.36 67.30 3.22
N ALA A 775 -14.86 68.12 4.13
CA ALA A 775 -15.00 69.55 3.92
C ALA A 775 -13.61 70.20 3.85
N ILE A 776 -13.41 71.05 2.84
CA ILE A 776 -12.15 71.76 2.60
C ILE A 776 -12.36 73.25 2.82
N TYR A 777 -11.45 73.84 3.59
CA TYR A 777 -11.55 75.19 4.14
C TYR A 777 -10.42 76.09 3.65
N ARG A 778 -10.64 77.41 3.75
CA ARG A 778 -9.58 78.44 3.67
C ARG A 778 -8.91 78.63 5.02
N SER A 779 -7.81 79.39 5.06
CA SER A 779 -7.05 79.66 6.29
C SER A 779 -7.85 80.42 7.37
N ASP A 780 -8.94 81.09 6.98
CA ASP A 780 -9.87 81.78 7.89
C ASP A 780 -10.96 80.85 8.48
N GLY A 781 -11.02 79.59 8.04
CA GLY A 781 -12.00 78.61 8.50
C GLY A 781 -13.32 78.60 7.72
N GLN A 782 -13.46 79.38 6.64
CA GLN A 782 -14.64 79.26 5.76
C GLN A 782 -14.51 78.04 4.83
N GLN A 783 -15.55 77.19 4.82
CA GLN A 783 -15.63 76.04 3.92
C GLN A 783 -15.80 76.51 2.47
N GLN A 784 -15.09 75.88 1.54
CA GLN A 784 -15.15 76.20 0.10
C GLN A 784 -15.75 75.06 -0.70
N GLU A 785 -15.34 73.83 -0.39
CA GLU A 785 -15.67 72.67 -1.21
C GLU A 785 -15.66 71.39 -0.37
N THR A 786 -15.97 70.26 -0.98
CA THR A 786 -15.99 68.95 -0.32
C THR A 786 -15.37 67.92 -1.23
N TRP A 787 -14.44 67.12 -0.71
CA TRP A 787 -13.69 66.12 -1.46
C TRP A 787 -14.01 64.72 -0.96
N ASN A 788 -14.08 63.75 -1.87
CA ASN A 788 -14.10 62.34 -1.47
C ASN A 788 -12.68 61.87 -1.08
N CYS A 789 -12.59 60.71 -0.43
CA CYS A 789 -11.31 60.13 0.01
C CYS A 789 -10.26 60.00 -1.13
N ASN A 790 -10.66 59.63 -2.34
CA ASN A 790 -9.72 59.49 -3.46
C ASN A 790 -9.14 60.85 -3.90
N ASP A 791 -9.96 61.89 -3.92
CA ASP A 791 -9.55 63.27 -4.24
C ASP A 791 -8.60 63.86 -3.20
N LEU A 792 -8.83 63.55 -1.93
CA LEU A 792 -7.96 63.93 -0.81
C LEU A 792 -6.59 63.26 -0.94
N MET A 793 -6.57 61.92 -1.08
CA MET A 793 -5.33 61.13 -1.13
C MET A 793 -4.44 61.52 -2.32
N LYS A 794 -5.04 61.80 -3.48
CA LYS A 794 -4.30 62.25 -4.68
C LYS A 794 -3.50 63.54 -4.46
N ARG A 795 -3.93 64.40 -3.54
CA ARG A 795 -3.30 65.69 -3.23
C ARG A 795 -2.38 65.60 -2.03
N TRP A 796 -2.69 64.72 -1.08
CA TRP A 796 -1.85 64.47 0.09
C TRP A 796 -0.51 63.82 -0.27
N GLU A 797 -0.53 62.90 -1.23
CA GLU A 797 0.66 62.19 -1.72
C GLU A 797 1.31 62.96 -2.89
N ASP A 798 2.28 63.84 -2.60
CA ASP A 798 3.09 64.50 -3.65
C ASP A 798 4.00 63.49 -4.36
N LYS A 799 4.03 63.52 -5.69
CA LYS A 799 4.90 62.69 -6.54
C LYS A 799 6.12 63.43 -7.11
N THR A 800 6.47 64.61 -6.59
CA THR A 800 7.58 65.42 -7.14
C THR A 800 8.85 65.51 -6.28
N LYS A 801 8.97 64.77 -5.17
CA LYS A 801 10.26 64.62 -4.46
C LYS A 801 11.01 63.35 -4.91
N LYS A 802 12.14 63.55 -5.58
CA LYS A 802 13.18 62.51 -5.75
C LYS A 802 14.07 62.48 -4.49
N LYS A 803 14.51 61.26 -4.17
CA LYS A 803 15.64 60.80 -3.33
C LYS A 803 15.43 60.43 -1.85
N GLU A 804 16.08 59.29 -1.59
CA GLU A 804 16.74 58.81 -0.37
C GLU A 804 15.94 57.95 0.63
N SER A 805 16.44 56.72 0.77
CA SER A 805 15.99 55.64 1.62
C SER A 805 16.06 56.01 3.10
N ILE A 806 15.01 55.70 3.85
CA ILE A 806 15.07 55.54 5.31
C ILE A 806 14.36 54.23 5.67
N ASP A 807 15.18 53.30 6.13
CA ASP A 807 14.84 52.02 6.70
C ASP A 807 14.35 52.24 8.15
N ILE A 808 13.12 51.84 8.48
CA ILE A 808 12.45 52.23 9.74
C ILE A 808 12.59 51.18 10.87
N ASN A 809 13.26 50.04 10.66
CA ASN A 809 13.32 48.98 11.69
C ASN A 809 14.51 49.05 12.67
N LEU A 810 15.02 50.24 12.98
CA LEU A 810 16.13 50.42 13.94
C LEU A 810 15.93 51.65 14.84
N ALA A 811 14.82 51.72 15.59
CA ALA A 811 14.68 52.70 16.68
C ALA A 811 13.64 52.32 17.75
N MET A 812 13.63 51.08 18.25
CA MET A 812 13.17 50.79 19.61
C MET A 812 14.05 49.71 20.23
N ASN A 813 14.84 50.14 21.22
CA ASN A 813 15.72 49.38 22.12
C ASN A 813 17.20 49.27 21.76
N LYS A 814 17.92 50.39 21.96
CA LYS A 814 19.15 50.42 22.77
C LYS A 814 19.45 51.86 23.19
N ASN A 815 19.32 52.16 24.48
CA ASN A 815 20.39 52.76 25.29
C ASN A 815 19.93 53.06 26.71
N LEU A 816 20.57 52.40 27.67
CA LEU A 816 21.12 53.03 28.87
C LEU A 816 22.24 52.12 29.39
N GLN A 817 23.48 52.55 29.16
CA GLN A 817 24.68 52.04 29.79
C GLN A 817 24.88 52.73 31.14
N SER A 818 25.32 52.00 32.16
CA SER A 818 26.44 52.39 33.03
C SER A 818 26.91 51.22 33.91
N THR A 819 28.18 50.86 33.75
CA THR A 819 29.04 50.10 34.69
C THR A 819 29.53 51.04 35.81
N PRO A 820 29.86 50.59 37.05
CA PRO A 820 31.14 49.89 37.28
C PRO A 820 31.26 48.89 38.47
N VAL A 821 31.96 47.77 38.20
CA VAL A 821 33.17 47.27 38.91
C VAL A 821 33.11 46.81 40.40
N LYS A 822 33.49 45.52 40.57
CA LYS A 822 34.33 44.84 41.60
C LYS A 822 33.68 44.04 42.77
N ARG A 823 34.04 42.74 42.74
CA ARG A 823 34.57 41.85 43.83
C ARG A 823 33.56 41.49 44.94
N LYS A 824 33.36 40.22 45.33
CA LYS A 824 34.33 39.12 45.60
C LYS A 824 33.54 37.82 45.87
N GLN A 825 34.14 36.67 45.49
CA GLN A 825 34.23 35.37 46.22
C GLN A 825 32.93 34.75 46.79
N GLN A 826 32.59 33.47 46.64
CA GLN A 826 33.36 32.22 46.61
C GLN A 826 32.33 31.09 46.34
N GLY A 827 32.68 30.00 45.63
CA GLY A 827 31.74 28.87 45.51
C GLY A 827 31.94 27.76 44.48
N ASN A 828 33.19 27.48 44.07
CA ASN A 828 33.69 26.26 43.41
C ASN A 828 33.31 25.83 41.97
N PRO A 829 34.27 25.19 41.24
CA PRO A 829 34.29 25.09 39.79
C PRO A 829 34.25 23.66 39.25
N ILE A 830 33.62 23.41 38.10
CA ILE A 830 34.10 22.40 37.16
C ILE A 830 34.08 23.00 35.75
N MET A 831 35.29 23.17 35.21
CA MET A 831 35.57 23.56 33.84
C MET A 831 35.12 22.47 32.87
N LYS A 832 34.61 22.95 31.73
CA LYS A 832 34.57 22.27 30.44
C LYS A 832 35.89 21.52 30.18
N LYS A 833 35.85 20.19 30.28
CA LYS A 833 36.69 19.35 29.42
C LYS A 833 35.85 19.06 28.18
N LYS A 834 36.33 19.57 27.03
CA LYS A 834 36.05 19.00 25.72
C LYS A 834 36.25 17.49 25.84
N LEU A 835 35.19 16.71 25.64
CA LEU A 835 35.37 15.39 25.04
C LEU A 835 35.12 15.58 23.55
N ASP A 836 36.18 15.33 22.80
CA ASP A 836 36.19 15.21 21.36
C ASP A 836 35.09 14.25 20.90
N ILE A 837 34.08 14.78 20.21
CA ILE A 837 33.27 13.98 19.30
C ILE A 837 34.02 14.04 17.97
N PRO A 838 34.51 12.91 17.43
CA PRO A 838 35.35 12.93 16.24
C PRO A 838 34.64 13.59 15.07
N SER A 839 35.27 14.62 14.51
CA SER A 839 35.02 15.04 13.14
C SER A 839 35.51 13.93 12.20
N ARG A 840 34.59 13.08 11.75
CA ARG A 840 34.71 12.39 10.46
C ARG A 840 33.54 12.80 9.58
N SER A 841 33.78 13.83 8.76
CA SER A 841 33.40 13.71 7.35
C SER A 841 34.15 12.52 6.77
N THR A 842 33.52 11.35 6.73
CA THR A 842 33.64 10.29 5.71
C THR A 842 33.04 8.99 6.27
N GLU A 843 32.09 8.43 5.52
CA GLU A 843 31.59 7.04 5.61
C GLU A 843 30.70 6.67 6.81
N MET A 844 29.43 7.10 6.72
CA MET A 844 28.40 6.12 6.42
C MET A 844 27.43 6.76 5.43
N VAL A 845 27.85 6.73 4.16
CA VAL A 845 26.92 6.38 3.10
C VAL A 845 26.19 5.16 3.66
N GLN A 846 24.95 5.29 4.14
CA GLN A 846 24.04 4.18 3.91
C GLN A 846 24.15 4.00 2.41
N LYS A 847 24.87 2.96 2.01
CA LYS A 847 24.65 2.38 0.70
C LYS A 847 23.19 1.98 0.79
N PHE A 848 22.28 2.90 0.46
CA PHE A 848 21.24 2.54 -0.48
C PHE A 848 22.04 1.86 -1.58
N GLN A 849 22.10 0.53 -1.53
CA GLN A 849 22.48 -0.21 -2.70
C GLN A 849 21.63 0.44 -3.78
N LYS A 850 22.28 1.05 -4.77
CA LYS A 850 21.61 1.32 -6.03
C LYS A 850 21.10 -0.05 -6.45
N TYR A 851 19.84 -0.35 -6.13
CA TYR A 851 19.21 -1.57 -6.54
C TYR A 851 19.19 -1.48 -8.05
N ARG A 852 20.07 -2.27 -8.64
CA ARG A 852 20.28 -2.33 -10.06
C ARG A 852 19.26 -3.34 -10.55
N ILE A 853 18.06 -2.85 -10.90
CA ILE A 853 16.98 -3.71 -11.35
C ILE A 853 17.22 -4.02 -12.83
N PRO A 854 17.41 -5.30 -13.21
CA PRO A 854 17.44 -5.67 -14.61
C PRO A 854 16.08 -5.36 -15.21
N VAL A 855 16.07 -4.46 -16.17
CA VAL A 855 14.87 -4.09 -16.91
C VAL A 855 14.81 -4.78 -18.26
N HIS A 856 13.61 -5.16 -18.67
CA HIS A 856 13.34 -5.72 -19.99
C HIS A 856 12.75 -4.64 -20.90
N LEU A 857 13.44 -4.36 -22.00
CA LEU A 857 13.05 -3.37 -23.00
C LEU A 857 12.28 -4.04 -24.13
N ILE A 858 11.01 -3.69 -24.30
CA ILE A 858 10.19 -4.15 -25.42
C ILE A 858 9.83 -2.93 -26.27
N LEU A 859 10.39 -2.87 -27.47
CA LEU A 859 10.07 -1.86 -28.48
C LEU A 859 8.72 -2.21 -29.12
N ASN A 860 7.68 -1.47 -28.76
CA ASN A 860 6.39 -1.61 -29.42
C ASN A 860 6.27 -0.57 -30.54
N ASN A 861 6.52 -0.99 -31.78
CA ASN A 861 6.55 -0.11 -32.94
C ASN A 861 5.16 0.42 -33.35
N GLU A 862 4.06 -0.17 -32.86
CA GLU A 862 2.68 0.26 -33.20
C GLU A 862 2.13 1.39 -32.31
N LYS A 863 2.76 1.67 -31.15
CA LYS A 863 2.22 2.65 -30.16
C LYS A 863 3.18 3.78 -29.77
N GLY A 864 4.37 3.86 -30.36
CA GLY A 864 5.30 4.99 -30.16
C GLY A 864 5.91 5.09 -28.75
N THR A 865 5.87 4.02 -27.95
CA THR A 865 6.39 3.96 -26.57
C THR A 865 7.29 2.74 -26.38
N LEU A 866 8.44 2.94 -25.74
CA LEU A 866 9.36 1.95 -25.20
C LEU A 866 8.83 1.43 -23.85
N MET A 867 8.49 0.14 -23.77
CA MET A 867 8.01 -0.46 -22.53
C MET A 867 9.19 -1.03 -21.74
N VAL A 868 9.33 -0.63 -20.48
CA VAL A 868 10.39 -1.04 -19.55
C VAL A 868 9.75 -1.80 -18.41
N ARG A 869 9.96 -3.12 -18.38
CA ARG A 869 9.41 -3.99 -17.33
C ARG A 869 10.45 -4.23 -16.25
N SER A 870 10.11 -3.92 -15.00
CA SER A 870 10.93 -4.29 -13.84
C SER A 870 10.91 -5.80 -13.64
N ALA A 871 12.04 -6.40 -13.25
CA ALA A 871 12.11 -7.80 -12.87
C ALA A 871 11.41 -8.12 -11.53
N MET A 872 11.03 -7.09 -10.74
CA MET A 872 10.14 -7.25 -9.58
C MET A 872 8.68 -7.14 -10.03
N GLN A 873 7.87 -8.18 -9.78
CA GLN A 873 6.46 -8.23 -10.16
C GLN A 873 5.68 -7.03 -9.62
N GLY A 874 4.94 -6.33 -10.48
CA GLY A 874 3.99 -5.27 -10.11
C GLY A 874 4.16 -3.92 -10.81
N TYR A 875 5.32 -3.64 -11.42
CA TYR A 875 5.59 -2.32 -12.02
C TYR A 875 6.01 -2.44 -13.49
N THR A 876 5.22 -1.85 -14.40
CA THR A 876 5.53 -1.73 -15.83
C THR A 876 5.59 -0.24 -16.18
N LEU A 877 6.74 0.22 -16.68
CA LEU A 877 6.93 1.62 -17.06
C LEU A 877 6.79 1.77 -18.57
N PHE A 878 6.00 2.74 -19.02
CA PHE A 878 5.85 3.05 -20.44
C PHE A 878 6.55 4.37 -20.72
N ILE A 879 7.65 4.32 -21.47
CA ILE A 879 8.48 5.49 -21.80
C ILE A 879 8.19 5.88 -23.26
N PRO A 880 7.75 7.09 -23.58
CA PRO A 880 7.59 7.54 -24.96
C PRO A 880 8.90 7.41 -25.75
N LYS A 881 8.85 6.96 -27.01
CA LYS A 881 10.05 6.78 -27.86
C LYS A 881 10.80 8.10 -28.08
N THR A 882 10.13 9.25 -27.92
CA THR A 882 10.71 10.61 -27.96
C THR A 882 11.58 10.96 -26.76
N SER A 883 11.42 10.25 -25.63
CA SER A 883 12.16 10.44 -24.38
C SER A 883 13.40 9.53 -24.27
N VAL A 884 13.84 9.00 -25.41
CA VAL A 884 14.87 7.96 -25.49
C VAL A 884 15.81 8.31 -26.64
N ARG A 885 17.11 8.44 -26.35
CA ARG A 885 18.14 8.73 -27.36
C ARG A 885 19.14 7.58 -27.46
N TYR A 886 19.32 7.05 -28.66
CA TYR A 886 20.38 6.08 -28.95
C TYR A 886 21.67 6.84 -29.30
N VAL A 887 22.78 6.51 -28.63
CA VAL A 887 24.08 7.13 -28.91
C VAL A 887 24.91 6.15 -29.72
N GLU A 888 24.98 6.37 -31.03
CA GLU A 888 25.77 5.53 -31.94
C GLU A 888 27.27 5.56 -31.58
N GLY A 889 27.89 4.39 -31.57
CA GLY A 889 29.33 4.20 -31.30
C GLY A 889 29.70 3.84 -29.86
N ARG A 890 28.81 4.06 -28.87
CA ARG A 890 29.11 3.77 -27.45
C ARG A 890 28.27 2.72 -26.76
N SER A 891 27.35 2.07 -27.48
CA SER A 891 26.66 0.89 -26.94
C SER A 891 25.89 1.23 -25.65
N TYR A 892 25.08 2.30 -25.65
CA TYR A 892 24.10 2.60 -24.60
C TYR A 892 22.90 3.45 -25.09
N ILE A 893 21.74 3.32 -24.44
CA ILE A 893 20.52 4.12 -24.59
C ILE A 893 20.44 5.12 -23.43
N GLU A 894 20.22 6.40 -23.73
CA GLU A 894 19.95 7.44 -22.73
C GLU A 894 18.45 7.66 -22.62
N VAL A 895 17.91 7.50 -21.40
CA VAL A 895 16.53 7.89 -21.11
C VAL A 895 16.54 9.32 -20.61
N THR A 896 15.97 10.20 -21.42
CA THR A 896 15.82 11.63 -21.12
C THR A 896 14.34 11.94 -21.21
N PRO A 897 13.62 12.06 -20.09
CA PRO A 897 12.21 12.36 -20.13
C PRO A 897 12.04 13.72 -20.78
N GLU A 898 11.17 13.79 -21.78
CA GLU A 898 10.78 15.06 -22.36
C GLU A 898 9.82 15.76 -21.38
N VAL A 899 10.37 16.36 -20.33
CA VAL A 899 9.59 17.22 -19.44
C VAL A 899 9.42 18.56 -20.13
N MET A 900 8.18 19.01 -20.23
CA MET A 900 7.91 20.41 -20.55
C MET A 900 8.38 21.31 -19.43
N GLY A 901 9.54 21.93 -19.63
CA GLY A 901 9.88 23.12 -18.89
C GLY A 901 11.37 23.35 -18.73
N ILE A 902 12.12 22.38 -18.21
CA ILE A 902 13.41 22.67 -17.58
C ILE A 902 14.44 21.57 -17.88
N ASP A 903 15.62 22.02 -18.32
CA ASP A 903 16.85 21.28 -18.59
C ASP A 903 16.72 20.03 -19.47
N LYS A 904 16.54 20.28 -20.77
CA LYS A 904 17.05 19.38 -21.81
C LYS A 904 18.54 19.13 -21.51
N PHE A 905 18.97 17.88 -21.53
CA PHE A 905 20.36 17.39 -21.39
C PHE A 905 20.85 16.91 -20.02
N LYS A 906 19.98 16.65 -19.04
CA LYS A 906 20.38 15.81 -17.91
C LYS A 906 19.98 14.36 -18.14
N THR A 907 20.93 13.53 -18.57
CA THR A 907 20.75 12.08 -18.66
C THR A 907 20.50 11.52 -17.26
N ILE A 908 19.24 11.21 -16.95
CA ILE A 908 18.87 10.65 -15.64
C ILE A 908 19.18 9.15 -15.54
N SER A 909 19.29 8.45 -16.68
CA SER A 909 19.77 7.08 -16.69
C SER A 909 20.42 6.70 -18.01
N THR A 910 21.55 5.99 -17.93
CA THR A 910 22.28 5.40 -19.07
C THR A 910 22.15 3.89 -19.02
N ILE A 911 21.67 3.29 -20.10
CA ILE A 911 21.45 1.84 -20.23
C ILE A 911 22.44 1.29 -21.26
N SER A 912 23.47 0.54 -20.86
CA SER A 912 24.40 -0.08 -21.83
C SER A 912 23.73 -1.14 -22.71
N VAL A 913 24.09 -1.14 -23.99
CA VAL A 913 23.53 -1.91 -25.11
C VAL A 913 24.67 -2.67 -25.78
N GLY A 914 24.65 -4.00 -25.80
CA GLY A 914 25.64 -4.79 -26.57
C GLY A 914 25.60 -4.44 -28.06
N LYS A 915 26.74 -4.52 -28.76
CA LYS A 915 26.82 -4.30 -30.22
C LYS A 915 26.00 -5.36 -30.95
N ASP A 916 24.76 -5.04 -31.30
CA ASP A 916 23.98 -5.52 -32.45
C ASP A 916 22.50 -5.28 -32.14
N VAL A 917 21.93 -4.21 -32.70
CA VAL A 917 20.53 -3.81 -32.46
C VAL A 917 19.72 -4.07 -33.73
N SER A 918 18.87 -5.09 -33.70
CA SER A 918 17.78 -5.30 -34.67
C SER A 918 16.46 -5.48 -33.92
N ASP A 919 15.33 -5.21 -34.60
CA ASP A 919 13.99 -5.14 -34.01
C ASP A 919 13.64 -6.42 -33.23
N GLY A 920 13.32 -6.25 -31.93
CA GLY A 920 12.84 -7.33 -31.07
C GLY A 920 13.82 -7.89 -30.03
N MET A 921 14.98 -7.27 -29.78
CA MET A 921 15.93 -7.76 -28.76
C MET A 921 15.78 -7.12 -27.36
N GLU A 922 15.96 -7.97 -26.35
CA GLU A 922 15.84 -7.69 -24.92
C GLU A 922 17.18 -7.14 -24.37
N LEU A 923 17.18 -5.93 -23.82
CA LEU A 923 18.40 -5.26 -23.33
C LEU A 923 18.36 -5.10 -21.81
N LYS A 924 19.39 -5.61 -21.11
CA LYS A 924 19.50 -5.55 -19.65
C LYS A 924 20.26 -4.30 -19.19
N GLY A 925 19.54 -3.37 -18.56
CA GLY A 925 20.08 -2.18 -17.89
C GLY A 925 19.65 -2.07 -16.44
N ASN A 926 20.12 -1.06 -15.72
CA ASN A 926 19.82 -0.86 -14.29
C ASN A 926 19.25 0.54 -14.01
N ILE A 927 18.06 0.63 -13.38
CA ILE A 927 17.42 1.88 -12.92
C ILE A 927 17.34 1.90 -11.38
N SER A 928 17.48 3.07 -10.74
CA SER A 928 17.39 3.23 -9.29
C SER A 928 15.96 3.54 -8.81
N PHE A 929 15.56 2.97 -7.67
CA PHE A 929 14.18 3.01 -7.15
C PHE A 929 13.71 4.42 -6.73
N ASN A 930 14.61 5.24 -6.19
CA ASN A 930 14.30 6.60 -5.72
C ASN A 930 13.82 7.52 -6.85
N GLU A 931 14.19 7.25 -8.10
CA GLU A 931 13.81 8.05 -9.27
C GLU A 931 12.46 7.62 -9.85
N LEU A 932 11.99 6.40 -9.55
CA LEU A 932 10.73 5.82 -10.05
C LEU A 932 9.53 6.21 -9.17
N ASP A 933 9.73 6.29 -7.86
CA ASP A 933 8.67 6.59 -6.89
C ASP A 933 8.16 8.04 -7.00
N MET A 934 9.01 8.94 -7.49
CA MET A 934 8.64 10.33 -7.79
C MET A 934 7.63 10.48 -8.94
N PHE A 935 7.41 9.44 -9.77
CA PHE A 935 6.55 9.51 -10.97
C PHE A 935 5.22 8.75 -10.86
N LEU A 936 4.97 7.97 -9.80
CA LEU A 936 3.77 7.13 -9.68
C LEU A 936 2.58 7.78 -8.93
N SER A 937 2.70 9.01 -8.40
CA SER A 937 1.61 9.65 -7.63
C SER A 937 1.02 10.89 -8.34
N SER A 938 -0.15 10.77 -9.00
CA SER A 938 -0.99 11.95 -9.30
C SER A 938 -2.49 11.80 -9.63
N GLU A 939 -3.18 10.66 -9.49
CA GLU A 939 -4.66 10.67 -9.37
C GLU A 939 -5.11 9.71 -8.25
N GLY A 940 -5.57 10.27 -7.13
CA GLY A 940 -6.04 9.51 -5.95
C GLY A 940 -7.42 8.89 -6.16
N LYS A 941 -7.69 7.79 -5.46
CA LYS A 941 -9.03 7.17 -5.38
C LYS A 941 -10.04 8.17 -4.82
N LYS A 942 -11.30 8.11 -5.26
CA LYS A 942 -12.40 8.98 -4.81
C LYS A 942 -13.65 8.15 -4.52
N VAL A 943 -14.53 8.66 -3.67
CA VAL A 943 -15.88 8.12 -3.43
C VAL A 943 -16.78 8.39 -4.64
N TRP A 944 -17.44 7.37 -5.16
CA TRP A 944 -18.26 7.43 -6.37
C TRP A 944 -19.71 7.01 -6.21
N ALA A 945 -20.03 6.23 -5.18
CA ALA A 945 -21.40 5.90 -4.81
C ALA A 945 -21.46 5.71 -3.30
N VAL A 946 -22.49 6.23 -2.64
CA VAL A 946 -22.77 5.93 -1.23
C VAL A 946 -24.04 5.11 -1.20
N VAL A 947 -23.92 3.89 -0.72
CA VAL A 947 -25.00 2.90 -0.79
C VAL A 947 -25.32 2.41 0.61
N ASP A 948 -26.61 2.14 0.84
CA ASP A 948 -27.07 1.51 2.07
C ASP A 948 -26.51 0.09 2.13
N GLU A 949 -25.73 -0.18 3.17
CA GLU A 949 -25.04 -1.46 3.34
C GLU A 949 -26.03 -2.62 3.50
N ASN A 950 -27.21 -2.37 4.07
CA ASN A 950 -28.25 -3.40 4.23
C ASN A 950 -28.85 -3.82 2.88
N LYS A 951 -28.69 -3.01 1.84
CA LYS A 951 -29.14 -3.34 0.47
C LYS A 951 -28.07 -4.05 -0.35
N LEU A 952 -26.92 -4.34 0.24
CA LEU A 952 -25.81 -4.99 -0.43
C LEU A 952 -25.85 -6.50 -0.23
N VAL A 953 -25.73 -7.24 -1.35
CA VAL A 953 -25.67 -8.70 -1.31
C VAL A 953 -24.22 -9.14 -1.36
N GLU A 954 -23.72 -9.72 -0.27
CA GLU A 954 -22.35 -10.22 -0.17
C GLU A 954 -22.13 -11.46 -1.04
N GLN A 955 -20.91 -11.64 -1.56
CA GLN A 955 -20.53 -12.78 -2.39
C GLN A 955 -19.28 -13.46 -1.81
N SER A 956 -19.18 -14.78 -1.95
CA SER A 956 -18.15 -15.65 -1.34
C SER A 956 -16.68 -15.42 -1.76
N ASN A 957 -16.35 -14.32 -2.44
CA ASN A 957 -15.05 -14.05 -3.04
C ASN A 957 -14.51 -12.62 -2.76
N GLY A 958 -15.01 -11.93 -1.74
CA GLY A 958 -14.59 -10.57 -1.41
C GLY A 958 -15.15 -9.50 -2.37
N PHE A 959 -16.30 -9.79 -2.99
CA PHE A 959 -17.06 -8.85 -3.80
C PHE A 959 -18.47 -8.69 -3.22
N VAL A 960 -19.08 -7.55 -3.50
CA VAL A 960 -20.40 -7.16 -3.04
C VAL A 960 -21.22 -6.67 -4.22
N GLN A 961 -22.53 -6.92 -4.22
CA GLN A 961 -23.44 -6.48 -5.27
C GLN A 961 -24.13 -5.18 -4.84
N ILE A 962 -23.94 -4.11 -5.63
CA ILE A 962 -24.66 -2.85 -5.49
C ILE A 962 -25.87 -2.87 -6.44
N PRO A 963 -27.12 -2.78 -5.97
CA PRO A 963 -28.28 -2.78 -6.86
C PRO A 963 -28.29 -1.53 -7.74
N ILE A 964 -28.68 -1.69 -9.01
CA ILE A 964 -28.77 -0.58 -9.97
C ILE A 964 -30.00 -0.75 -10.86
N PHE A 965 -30.53 0.36 -11.37
CA PHE A 965 -31.57 0.37 -12.40
C PHE A 965 -30.99 0.95 -13.68
N LYS A 966 -30.91 0.13 -14.73
CA LYS A 966 -30.26 0.48 -16.00
C LYS A 966 -31.09 -0.08 -17.17
N ASP A 967 -31.30 0.73 -18.20
CA ASP A 967 -32.01 0.35 -19.43
C ASP A 967 -33.43 -0.22 -19.17
N ARG A 968 -34.17 0.40 -18.24
CA ARG A 968 -35.50 -0.04 -17.77
C ARG A 968 -35.53 -1.44 -17.12
N THR A 969 -34.37 -1.94 -16.69
CA THR A 969 -34.25 -3.24 -16.02
C THR A 969 -33.51 -3.12 -14.69
N TYR A 970 -33.99 -3.85 -13.67
CA TYR A 970 -33.32 -3.96 -12.38
C TYR A 970 -32.17 -4.96 -12.43
N GLY A 971 -31.06 -4.60 -11.79
CA GLY A 971 -29.82 -5.34 -11.83
C GLY A 971 -28.88 -4.98 -10.69
N TYR A 972 -27.61 -5.35 -10.81
CA TYR A 972 -26.58 -5.03 -9.83
C TYR A 972 -25.20 -4.86 -10.47
N VAL A 973 -24.34 -4.13 -9.79
CA VAL A 973 -22.92 -3.97 -10.12
C VAL A 973 -22.09 -4.76 -9.12
N ARG A 974 -21.16 -5.59 -9.59
CA ARG A 974 -20.25 -6.34 -8.72
C ARG A 974 -19.00 -5.51 -8.41
N VAL A 975 -18.79 -5.22 -7.13
CA VAL A 975 -17.72 -4.33 -6.63
C VAL A 975 -16.81 -5.07 -5.66
N ASN A 976 -15.50 -4.82 -5.68
CA ASN A 976 -14.59 -5.46 -4.72
C ASN A 976 -14.72 -4.82 -3.35
N LYS A 977 -14.77 -5.62 -2.27
CA LYS A 977 -14.92 -5.12 -0.90
C LYS A 977 -13.77 -4.20 -0.47
N LYS A 978 -12.56 -4.33 -1.07
CA LYS A 978 -11.42 -3.43 -0.83
C LYS A 978 -11.56 -2.05 -1.49
N GLU A 979 -12.54 -1.89 -2.36
CA GLU A 979 -12.93 -0.62 -2.96
C GLU A 979 -14.17 -0.04 -2.26
N LEU A 980 -14.60 -0.64 -1.13
CA LEU A 980 -15.69 -0.15 -0.33
C LEU A 980 -15.15 0.35 1.02
N GLU A 981 -15.41 1.60 1.34
CA GLU A 981 -15.03 2.24 2.61
C GLU A 981 -16.30 2.56 3.40
N ARG A 982 -16.41 2.02 4.60
CA ARG A 982 -17.57 2.27 5.48
C ARG A 982 -17.57 3.73 5.91
N ILE A 983 -18.70 4.40 5.73
CA ILE A 983 -18.88 5.80 6.15
C ILE A 983 -19.51 5.86 7.54
N ASN A 984 -20.51 5.01 7.80
CA ASN A 984 -21.18 4.85 9.09
C ASN A 984 -21.86 3.47 9.15
N ASP A 985 -22.66 3.22 10.20
CA ASP A 985 -23.27 1.92 10.48
C ASP A 985 -24.15 1.38 9.35
N ASN A 986 -24.77 2.26 8.55
CA ASN A 986 -25.69 1.88 7.49
C ASN A 986 -25.24 2.29 6.07
N GLN A 987 -24.11 2.99 5.92
CA GLN A 987 -23.68 3.52 4.62
C GLN A 987 -22.23 3.16 4.31
N ILE A 988 -22.02 2.72 3.07
CA ILE A 988 -20.70 2.35 2.55
C ILE A 988 -20.43 3.06 1.21
N ALA A 989 -19.21 3.55 1.06
CA ALA A 989 -18.75 4.31 -0.09
C ALA A 989 -17.94 3.45 -1.05
N LEU A 990 -18.27 3.48 -2.34
CA LEU A 990 -17.41 2.95 -3.39
C LEU A 990 -16.24 3.90 -3.69
N VAL A 991 -15.04 3.53 -3.29
CA VAL A 991 -13.79 4.28 -3.46
C VAL A 991 -12.92 3.68 -4.55
N SER A 992 -12.88 4.34 -5.71
CA SER A 992 -12.10 3.89 -6.87
C SER A 992 -11.64 5.05 -7.74
N THR A 993 -10.98 4.77 -8.86
CA THR A 993 -10.63 5.79 -9.86
C THR A 993 -11.85 6.12 -10.75
N PRO A 994 -11.98 7.36 -11.24
CA PRO A 994 -13.16 7.84 -11.98
C PRO A 994 -13.56 7.03 -13.21
N TYR A 995 -12.57 6.35 -13.82
CA TYR A 995 -12.75 5.57 -15.04
C TYR A 995 -12.65 4.07 -14.77
N HIS A 996 -12.68 3.66 -13.50
CA HIS A 996 -12.80 2.26 -13.15
C HIS A 996 -14.16 1.75 -13.63
N GLU A 997 -14.15 0.70 -14.44
CA GLU A 997 -15.36 0.12 -15.01
C GLU A 997 -15.76 -1.13 -14.25
N TYR A 998 -16.99 -1.15 -13.77
CA TYR A 998 -17.57 -2.28 -13.08
C TYR A 998 -18.51 -3.07 -13.98
N SER A 999 -18.59 -4.38 -13.75
CA SER A 999 -19.52 -5.24 -14.48
C SER A 999 -20.92 -5.14 -13.89
N ALA A 1000 -21.89 -4.73 -14.72
CA ALA A 1000 -23.31 -4.72 -14.39
C ALA A 1000 -23.99 -6.00 -14.88
N TYR A 1001 -25.01 -6.44 -14.13
CA TYR A 1001 -25.77 -7.66 -14.39
C TYR A 1001 -27.27 -7.38 -14.19
N LYS A 1002 -28.15 -8.08 -14.89
CA LYS A 1002 -29.60 -8.10 -14.61
C LYS A 1002 -29.88 -8.93 -13.35
N LYS A 1003 -31.07 -8.83 -12.75
CA LYS A 1003 -31.49 -9.68 -11.62
C LYS A 1003 -31.36 -11.19 -11.90
N SER A 1004 -31.51 -11.61 -13.16
CA SER A 1004 -31.30 -13.00 -13.61
C SER A 1004 -29.83 -13.46 -13.63
N GLY A 1005 -28.87 -12.57 -13.33
CA GLY A 1005 -27.43 -12.84 -13.39
C GLY A 1005 -26.81 -12.69 -14.78
N GLU A 1006 -27.60 -12.32 -15.80
CA GLU A 1006 -27.12 -12.05 -17.15
C GLU A 1006 -26.31 -10.74 -17.20
N PHE A 1007 -25.13 -10.75 -17.84
CA PHE A 1007 -24.28 -9.55 -17.96
C PHE A 1007 -24.97 -8.45 -18.78
N ASN A 1008 -25.05 -7.24 -18.22
CA ASN A 1008 -25.75 -6.07 -18.77
C ASN A 1008 -24.80 -4.89 -19.08
N GLY A 1009 -23.56 -5.22 -19.47
CA GLY A 1009 -22.54 -4.27 -19.86
C GLY A 1009 -21.66 -3.73 -18.72
N LEU A 1010 -20.79 -2.79 -19.05
CA LEU A 1010 -19.94 -2.10 -18.08
C LEU A 1010 -20.59 -0.79 -17.61
N VAL A 1011 -20.33 -0.42 -16.37
CA VAL A 1011 -20.78 0.82 -15.74
C VAL A 1011 -19.57 1.50 -15.12
N CYS A 1012 -19.33 2.75 -15.47
CA CYS A 1012 -18.23 3.52 -14.91
C CYS A 1012 -18.51 3.85 -13.45
N ALA A 1013 -17.48 3.87 -12.60
CA ALA A 1013 -17.60 4.15 -11.17
C ALA A 1013 -18.48 5.38 -10.88
N LYS A 1014 -18.24 6.46 -11.64
CA LYS A 1014 -18.95 7.74 -11.55
C LYS A 1014 -20.45 7.71 -11.87
N ASP A 1015 -20.92 6.67 -12.56
CA ASP A 1015 -22.31 6.55 -12.99
C ASP A 1015 -23.13 5.64 -12.03
N ILE A 1016 -22.47 4.94 -11.10
CA ILE A 1016 -23.10 3.97 -10.19
C ILE A 1016 -24.06 4.65 -9.20
N ASP A 1017 -23.71 5.80 -8.64
CA ASP A 1017 -24.56 6.52 -7.67
C ASP A 1017 -25.92 6.89 -8.27
N TYR A 1018 -25.92 7.38 -9.50
CA TYR A 1018 -27.16 7.70 -10.22
C TYR A 1018 -28.01 6.45 -10.43
N LEU A 1019 -27.42 5.36 -10.92
CA LEU A 1019 -28.16 4.12 -11.20
C LEU A 1019 -28.65 3.41 -9.93
N TYR A 1020 -27.90 3.52 -8.83
CA TYR A 1020 -28.33 3.05 -7.51
C TYR A 1020 -29.51 3.89 -7.00
N ASN A 1021 -29.43 5.21 -7.09
CA ASN A 1021 -30.51 6.10 -6.67
C ASN A 1021 -31.78 5.94 -7.52
N GLU A 1022 -31.68 5.62 -8.80
CA GLU A 1022 -32.84 5.24 -9.63
C GLU A 1022 -33.43 3.89 -9.18
N SER A 1023 -32.59 2.94 -8.75
CA SER A 1023 -33.07 1.67 -8.20
C SER A 1023 -33.84 1.82 -6.89
N THR A 1024 -33.53 2.85 -6.10
CA THR A 1024 -34.19 3.10 -4.80
C THR A 1024 -35.45 3.95 -4.90
N LYS A 1025 -35.66 4.70 -6.00
CA LYS A 1025 -36.86 5.52 -6.25
C LYS A 1025 -38.09 4.70 -6.65
N GLY A 1026 -37.91 3.49 -7.18
CA GLY A 1026 -38.98 2.51 -7.35
C GLY A 1026 -39.06 1.65 -6.09
N SER A 1027 -39.87 2.07 -5.12
CA SER A 1027 -40.07 1.39 -3.85
C SER A 1027 -40.67 0.00 -4.03
N ILE A 1028 -39.85 -1.05 -4.06
CA ILE A 1028 -40.27 -2.42 -3.77
C ILE A 1028 -39.16 -3.12 -2.96
N ASP A 1029 -39.59 -3.71 -1.85
CA ASP A 1029 -38.81 -4.53 -0.93
C ASP A 1029 -38.20 -5.74 -1.67
N ILE A 1030 -36.87 -5.79 -1.77
CA ILE A 1030 -36.16 -6.79 -2.58
C ILE A 1030 -36.25 -8.18 -1.93
N ASP A 1031 -36.48 -8.22 -0.62
CA ASP A 1031 -36.52 -9.45 0.18
C ASP A 1031 -37.91 -10.11 0.21
N ASN A 1032 -38.97 -9.44 -0.25
CA ASN A 1032 -40.37 -9.92 -0.16
C ASN A 1032 -41.09 -10.15 -1.50
N MET A 1033 -40.39 -10.19 -2.64
CA MET A 1033 -41.02 -10.61 -3.90
C MET A 1033 -41.01 -12.13 -4.07
N GLU A 1034 -41.89 -12.83 -3.36
CA GLU A 1034 -42.47 -14.05 -3.94
C GLU A 1034 -43.36 -13.64 -5.11
N ALA A 1035 -43.20 -14.34 -6.23
CA ALA A 1035 -43.95 -14.11 -7.45
C ALA A 1035 -45.46 -14.15 -7.20
N THR A 1036 -46.11 -13.00 -7.10
CA THR A 1036 -47.57 -12.89 -7.10
C THR A 1036 -48.01 -12.29 -8.43
N GLU A 1037 -48.88 -13.03 -9.12
CA GLU A 1037 -49.52 -12.73 -10.41
C GLU A 1037 -50.29 -11.37 -10.45
N GLU A 1038 -50.29 -10.59 -9.37
CA GLU A 1038 -50.98 -9.30 -9.28
C GLU A 1038 -50.20 -8.16 -9.93
N LEU A 1039 -48.86 -8.18 -9.92
CA LEU A 1039 -48.03 -7.13 -10.54
C LEU A 1039 -48.02 -7.19 -12.09
N GLU A 1040 -48.23 -8.36 -12.68
CA GLU A 1040 -48.41 -8.48 -14.14
C GLU A 1040 -49.76 -7.95 -14.62
N LYS A 1041 -50.76 -7.82 -13.74
CA LYS A 1041 -52.08 -7.26 -14.07
C LYS A 1041 -52.10 -5.74 -13.99
N GLU A 1042 -51.40 -5.13 -13.04
CA GLU A 1042 -51.33 -3.66 -12.95
C GLU A 1042 -50.55 -3.04 -14.11
N VAL A 1043 -49.46 -3.66 -14.56
CA VAL A 1043 -48.64 -3.14 -15.66
C VAL A 1043 -49.37 -3.22 -17.02
N LYS A 1044 -50.27 -4.20 -17.22
CA LYS A 1044 -51.13 -4.27 -18.41
C LYS A 1044 -52.29 -3.27 -18.42
N SER A 1045 -52.55 -2.56 -17.32
CA SER A 1045 -53.63 -1.55 -17.25
C SER A 1045 -53.17 -0.12 -17.54
N TYR A 1046 -51.86 0.10 -17.66
CA TYR A 1046 -51.25 1.39 -17.98
C TYR A 1046 -50.69 1.48 -19.41
N GLU A 1047 -50.72 0.39 -20.18
CA GLU A 1047 -50.64 0.41 -21.66
C GLU A 1047 -52.03 0.55 -22.25
#